data_AF-A0A1G5CH56-F1
#
_entry.id   AF-A0A1G5CH56-F1
#
_cell.length_a   1.000
_cell.length_b   1.000
_cell.length_c   1.000
_cell.angle_alpha   90.00
_cell.angle_beta   90.00
_cell.angle_gamma   90.00
#
_symmetry.space_group_name_H-M   'P 1'
#
loop_
_entity.id
_entity.type
_entity.pdbx_description
1 polymer ?
#
loop_
_entity_poly.entity_id
_entity_poly.type
_entity_poly.pdbx_seq_one_letter_code
_entity_poly.pdbx_strand_id
1 'polypeptide(L)'
;MNIHISVRALVEFLYRHGDIDSTSHAATDDAMQVGSRIHRKIQAMMGPGYRAEYPLNYTFETERCCVTLEGRADGIMTEECAYIPEVVMNATGDLPALRQAKVVIDEIKSTVRNVNNMTDPEPVHLAQALCYAAIYLMQEDLPDIGVRMTYVTQETEDIRYFDSYYTSGEIRGWFMDTCDALAKWVDMQAAWTEVRQASIQNLEFPYDYRPGQRDLVEYVYRTVYHGRKLFIEAPTGTGKTLSVLYPSIRSMGEGRGDRIFYLTARTIARTVAEESVTILKDKGLRFKNITLTAKEKICFMDEQDCDPEKCPYAKGHFDRVNEALFDLVTSEEAYPREVIEQYARTYEVCPFEFALDLSLFSDCIIGDYNYVFDPNAYLRRFFAEGRDGNYIFLIDEAHNLVDRGREMYSESIVKEELLAVKRACSKYQPAIARNIEKCNKDMLAIKRARGSAPDSALVVMETVGDLAGHLDRLRQVCSEYLADHKDGIGHEEILDMYFKVCNFLNIYDLLGPDYCIYNGFNDDKSFFIKLFCVDPARNLSSCMDKAIGSILFSATLLPIQYYKKLLGGTPDDYEVYANSVFDRNNRLLIQATDVTSRYSGRTRAQFKMMAEYIYRIVTAKTGNYMVFAPSYAYMRQVYDIYMEEYTDPGREEVCIQSERMREDEREEFLSRFRREPVSDVADAPDVFDKTLIGFCVLGGIFAEGIDLKDDSLIGVIIMGTGLPQIGGERDLLRNFYDEAGRKGFDYAYSIPGMNRVQQAAGRLIRTETDRGVIALLDDRFSYPSNRRMFPREWSDIKCVDIDSVRDVVAAFWKDV
;
A
#
# COMPACT_ATOMS: atom_id res chain seq x y z
N MET A 1 -17.14 29.69 3.45
CA MET A 1 -17.09 28.24 3.72
C MET A 1 -16.89 28.07 5.23
N ASN A 2 -17.59 27.15 5.89
CA ASN A 2 -17.39 26.88 7.32
C ASN A 2 -16.50 25.66 7.48
N ILE A 3 -15.41 25.80 8.23
CA ILE A 3 -14.40 24.74 8.42
C ILE A 3 -14.27 24.48 9.91
N HIS A 4 -14.45 23.23 10.31
CA HIS A 4 -14.27 22.79 11.69
C HIS A 4 -12.89 22.13 11.82
N ILE A 5 -12.09 22.60 12.77
CA ILE A 5 -10.75 22.07 13.03
C ILE A 5 -10.65 21.78 14.52
N SER A 6 -10.19 20.58 14.88
CA SER A 6 -9.93 20.28 16.28
C SER A 6 -8.69 21.03 16.77
N VAL A 7 -8.71 21.50 18.01
CA VAL A 7 -7.54 22.15 18.63
C VAL A 7 -6.31 21.25 18.58
N ARG A 8 -6.51 19.93 18.74
CA ARG A 8 -5.44 18.94 18.61
C ARG A 8 -4.83 18.93 17.20
N ALA A 9 -5.65 18.89 16.14
CA ALA A 9 -5.15 18.90 14.77
C ALA A 9 -4.41 20.20 14.44
N LEU A 10 -4.89 21.34 14.96
CA LEU A 10 -4.22 22.63 14.84
C LEU A 10 -2.80 22.60 15.42
N VAL A 11 -2.66 22.17 16.68
CA VAL A 11 -1.36 22.22 17.37
C VAL A 11 -0.40 21.15 16.86
N GLU A 12 -0.91 19.98 16.51
CA GLU A 12 -0.10 18.95 15.83
C GLU A 12 0.37 19.45 14.45
N PHE A 13 -0.38 20.29 13.75
CA PHE A 13 0.06 20.83 12.47
C PHE A 13 1.08 21.97 12.61
N LEU A 14 0.81 22.97 13.44
CA LEU A 14 1.61 24.19 13.53
C LEU A 14 2.82 24.08 14.48
N TYR A 15 2.68 23.34 15.58
CA TYR A 15 3.69 23.28 16.65
C TYR A 15 4.46 21.97 16.69
N ARG A 16 4.34 21.13 15.65
CA ARG A 16 5.26 20.01 15.45
C ARG A 16 6.69 20.57 15.41
N HIS A 17 7.55 20.09 16.32
CA HIS A 17 8.91 20.58 16.51
C HIS A 17 9.84 19.40 16.82
N GLY A 18 11.12 19.55 16.48
CA GLY A 18 12.16 18.57 16.73
C GLY A 18 12.38 17.58 15.59
N ASP A 19 12.90 16.42 15.96
CA ASP A 19 13.41 15.43 15.02
C ASP A 19 12.38 14.34 14.68
N ILE A 20 12.63 13.60 13.61
CA ILE A 20 11.92 12.33 13.37
C ILE A 20 12.42 11.30 14.39
N ASP A 21 11.51 10.64 15.11
CA ASP A 21 11.85 9.57 16.06
C ASP A 21 11.10 8.28 15.73
N SER A 22 11.84 7.26 15.29
CA SER A 22 11.35 5.94 14.87
C SER A 22 10.67 5.15 16.00
N THR A 23 10.91 5.50 17.27
CA THR A 23 10.30 4.84 18.44
C THR A 23 8.90 5.35 18.77
N SER A 24 8.48 6.48 18.19
CA SER A 24 7.27 7.22 18.60
C SER A 24 5.98 6.77 17.93
N HIS A 25 6.06 5.92 16.89
CA HIS A 25 4.93 5.60 16.02
C HIS A 25 4.16 4.33 16.39
N ALA A 26 4.50 3.66 17.50
CA ALA A 26 3.79 2.48 17.97
C ALA A 26 2.81 2.78 19.12
N ALA A 27 1.99 3.83 18.99
CA ALA A 27 0.79 3.94 19.81
C ALA A 27 -0.23 2.89 19.31
N THR A 28 -0.47 1.87 20.14
CA THR A 28 -1.45 0.80 19.89
C THR A 28 -2.83 1.22 20.42
N ASP A 29 -3.90 0.60 19.93
CA ASP A 29 -5.28 0.88 20.40
C ASP A 29 -5.45 0.62 21.91
N ASP A 30 -4.64 -0.27 22.49
CA ASP A 30 -4.53 -0.50 23.94
C ASP A 30 -4.11 0.76 24.71
N ALA A 31 -3.22 1.59 24.14
CA ALA A 31 -2.73 2.80 24.78
C ALA A 31 -3.84 3.85 24.97
N MET A 32 -4.82 3.88 24.04
CA MET A 32 -5.99 4.77 24.15
C MET A 32 -6.96 4.30 25.25
N GLN A 33 -7.19 2.99 25.38
CA GLN A 33 -8.05 2.46 26.44
C GLN A 33 -7.43 2.67 27.83
N VAL A 34 -6.13 2.40 27.98
CA VAL A 34 -5.36 2.67 29.21
C VAL A 34 -5.37 4.16 29.54
N GLY A 35 -5.13 5.02 28.54
CA GLY A 35 -5.21 6.47 28.68
C GLY A 35 -6.57 6.96 29.19
N SER A 36 -7.67 6.50 28.58
CA SER A 36 -9.03 6.88 29.00
C SER A 36 -9.38 6.45 30.45
N ARG A 37 -8.81 5.33 30.92
CA ARG A 37 -8.97 4.88 32.30
C ARG A 37 -8.20 5.79 33.26
N ILE A 38 -6.98 6.16 32.89
CA ILE A 38 -6.12 7.06 33.68
C ILE A 38 -6.74 8.45 33.79
N HIS A 39 -7.25 9.02 32.70
CA HIS A 39 -7.95 10.31 32.70
C HIS A 39 -9.12 10.28 33.69
N ARG A 40 -10.02 9.30 33.56
CA ARG A 40 -11.15 9.14 34.49
C ARG A 40 -10.73 8.99 35.95
N LYS A 41 -9.62 8.28 36.19
CA LYS A 41 -9.08 8.09 37.54
C LYS A 41 -8.60 9.41 38.13
N ILE A 42 -7.81 10.18 37.38
CA ILE A 42 -7.30 11.49 37.82
C ILE A 42 -8.45 12.46 38.02
N GLN A 43 -9.34 12.59 37.04
CA GLN A 43 -10.53 13.44 37.12
C GLN A 43 -11.38 13.10 38.36
N ALA A 44 -11.52 11.82 38.72
CA ALA A 44 -12.25 11.39 39.92
C ALA A 44 -11.51 11.67 41.25
N MET A 45 -10.17 11.82 41.22
CA MET A 45 -9.41 12.28 42.40
C MET A 45 -9.58 13.79 42.63
N MET A 46 -10.03 14.54 41.63
CA MET A 46 -10.22 15.98 41.74
C MET A 46 -11.51 16.30 42.48
N GLY A 47 -11.46 17.33 43.33
CA GLY A 47 -12.56 17.73 44.20
C GLY A 47 -13.77 18.32 43.45
N PRO A 48 -14.82 18.74 44.19
CA PRO A 48 -16.09 19.18 43.61
C PRO A 48 -16.01 20.43 42.70
N GLY A 49 -14.93 21.21 42.76
CA GLY A 49 -14.70 22.38 41.90
C GLY A 49 -13.96 22.08 40.58
N TYR A 50 -13.73 20.80 40.24
CA TYR A 50 -13.13 20.36 38.98
C TYR A 50 -14.19 19.96 37.96
N ARG A 51 -14.21 20.61 36.80
CA ARG A 51 -15.11 20.27 35.69
C ARG A 51 -14.35 19.46 34.64
N ALA A 52 -14.60 18.17 34.59
CA ALA A 52 -13.97 17.26 33.63
C ALA A 52 -14.62 17.35 32.23
N GLU A 53 -13.82 17.09 31.18
CA GLU A 53 -14.29 16.94 29.79
C GLU A 53 -15.09 18.15 29.27
N TYR A 54 -14.58 19.36 29.52
CA TYR A 54 -15.31 20.59 29.23
C TYR A 54 -15.18 20.98 27.73
N PRO A 55 -16.29 21.04 26.97
CA PRO A 55 -16.24 21.40 25.56
C PRO A 55 -15.97 22.88 25.36
N LEU A 56 -15.01 23.19 24.50
CA LEU A 56 -14.63 24.55 24.13
C LEU A 56 -14.71 24.72 22.62
N ASN A 57 -15.17 25.89 22.19
CA ASN A 57 -15.13 26.28 20.80
C ASN A 57 -14.88 27.77 20.65
N TYR A 58 -14.21 28.13 19.56
CA TYR A 58 -13.96 29.50 19.18
C TYR A 58 -14.04 29.62 17.66
N THR A 59 -14.75 30.64 17.18
CA THR A 59 -14.92 30.86 15.74
C THR A 59 -14.29 32.18 15.35
N PHE A 60 -13.47 32.16 14.30
CA PHE A 60 -12.86 33.34 13.72
C PHE A 60 -13.05 33.35 12.21
N GLU A 61 -13.03 34.56 11.64
CA GLU A 61 -13.14 34.78 10.19
C GLU A 61 -11.75 34.92 9.58
N THR A 62 -11.56 34.28 8.43
CA THR A 62 -10.39 34.46 7.56
C THR A 62 -10.82 35.22 6.31
N GLU A 63 -9.92 35.42 5.33
CA GLU A 63 -10.29 36.14 4.11
C GLU A 63 -11.37 35.40 3.29
N ARG A 64 -11.39 34.07 3.35
CA ARG A 64 -12.27 33.21 2.53
C ARG A 64 -13.21 32.31 3.34
N CYS A 65 -12.90 32.07 4.60
CA CYS A 65 -13.54 31.04 5.41
C CYS A 65 -13.96 31.55 6.79
N CYS A 66 -14.88 30.82 7.41
CA CYS A 66 -15.20 30.93 8.81
C CYS A 66 -14.69 29.64 9.47
N VAL A 67 -13.74 29.76 10.38
CA VAL A 67 -13.06 28.62 11.01
C VAL A 67 -13.55 28.48 12.44
N THR A 68 -14.10 27.32 12.77
CA THR A 68 -14.47 26.94 14.13
C THR A 68 -13.42 25.99 14.68
N LEU A 69 -12.66 26.45 15.67
CA LEU A 69 -11.80 25.62 16.49
C LEU A 69 -12.65 24.97 17.57
N GLU A 70 -12.51 23.66 17.74
CA GLU A 70 -13.26 22.90 18.74
C GLU A 70 -12.38 21.86 19.46
N GLY A 71 -12.73 21.59 20.71
CA GLY A 71 -12.06 20.56 21.49
C GLY A 71 -12.67 20.39 22.87
N ARG A 72 -12.07 19.52 23.65
CA ARG A 72 -12.44 19.27 25.04
C ARG A 72 -11.21 19.42 25.90
N ALA A 73 -11.27 20.31 26.88
CA ALA A 73 -10.27 20.38 27.93
C ALA A 73 -10.53 19.23 28.90
N ASP A 74 -9.47 18.52 29.32
CA ASP A 74 -9.60 17.42 30.27
C ASP A 74 -10.17 17.88 31.62
N GLY A 75 -9.82 19.10 32.05
CA GLY A 75 -10.26 19.69 33.29
C GLY A 75 -10.25 21.22 33.35
N ILE A 76 -11.21 21.77 34.11
CA ILE A 76 -11.21 23.18 34.54
C ILE A 76 -11.31 23.23 36.06
N MET A 77 -10.29 23.80 36.71
CA MET A 77 -10.27 24.05 38.14
C MET A 77 -10.74 25.47 38.43
N THR A 78 -11.66 25.61 39.39
CA THR A 78 -12.15 26.92 39.89
C THR A 78 -11.71 27.14 41.34
N GLU A 79 -11.95 28.32 41.93
CA GLU A 79 -11.50 28.70 43.30
C GLU A 79 -11.80 27.64 44.39
N GLU A 80 -12.84 26.81 44.24
CA GLU A 80 -13.20 25.74 45.18
C GLU A 80 -12.30 24.50 45.12
N CYS A 81 -11.49 24.37 44.06
CA CYS A 81 -10.60 23.23 43.79
C CYS A 81 -9.21 23.62 43.27
N ALA A 82 -8.93 24.93 43.10
CA ALA A 82 -7.65 25.43 42.61
C ALA A 82 -6.54 25.09 43.62
N TYR A 83 -5.75 24.08 43.29
CA TYR A 83 -4.47 23.84 43.93
C TYR A 83 -3.56 25.04 43.64
N ILE A 84 -3.00 25.64 44.69
CA ILE A 84 -2.10 26.79 44.60
C ILE A 84 -0.66 26.25 44.46
N PRO A 85 0.03 26.44 43.33
CA PRO A 85 1.44 26.10 43.23
C PRO A 85 2.25 27.01 44.17
N GLU A 86 3.18 26.45 44.95
CA GLU A 86 4.05 27.25 45.83
C GLU A 86 5.05 28.13 45.04
N VAL A 87 5.28 27.83 43.75
CA VAL A 87 6.16 28.59 42.85
C VAL A 87 5.64 28.49 41.42
N VAL A 88 5.39 29.63 40.77
CA VAL A 88 5.14 29.74 39.32
C VAL A 88 6.35 30.44 38.72
N MET A 89 6.92 30.00 37.59
CA MET A 89 7.94 30.77 36.87
C MET A 89 7.27 31.57 35.75
N ASN A 90 7.67 32.83 35.53
CA ASN A 90 7.26 33.57 34.35
C ASN A 90 8.19 33.26 33.15
N ALA A 91 7.78 33.68 31.96
CA ALA A 91 8.54 33.49 30.72
C ALA A 91 9.94 34.17 30.71
N THR A 92 10.25 35.04 31.70
CA THR A 92 11.53 35.76 31.80
C THR A 92 12.48 35.20 32.86
N GLY A 93 12.10 34.14 33.58
CA GLY A 93 12.94 33.52 34.62
C GLY A 93 12.96 34.25 35.97
N ASP A 94 12.07 35.21 36.18
CA ASP A 94 11.91 35.88 37.47
C ASP A 94 10.83 35.17 38.32
N LEU A 95 11.01 35.17 39.65
CA LEU A 95 9.93 34.80 40.59
C LEU A 95 8.78 35.81 40.45
N PRO A 96 7.57 35.41 40.02
CA PRO A 96 6.43 36.29 40.01
C PRO A 96 6.03 36.60 41.46
N ALA A 97 5.55 37.82 41.69
CA ALA A 97 4.67 38.06 42.82
C ALA A 97 3.56 36.98 42.80
N LEU A 98 3.35 36.26 43.91
CA LEU A 98 2.29 35.27 44.10
C LEU A 98 0.97 35.79 43.49
N ARG A 99 0.64 35.38 42.27
CA ARG A 99 -0.64 35.67 41.63
C ARG A 99 -1.41 34.37 41.52
N GLN A 100 -2.53 34.33 42.23
CA GLN A 100 -3.50 33.25 42.18
C GLN A 100 -4.37 33.46 40.94
N ALA A 101 -4.15 32.67 39.89
CA ALA A 101 -5.20 32.52 38.88
C ALA A 101 -6.39 31.83 39.53
N LYS A 102 -7.57 32.47 39.43
CA LYS A 102 -8.82 31.94 39.99
C LYS A 102 -9.33 30.70 39.24
N VAL A 103 -8.84 30.52 38.01
CA VAL A 103 -9.19 29.43 37.11
C VAL A 103 -7.92 28.84 36.52
N VAL A 104 -7.85 27.51 36.47
CA VAL A 104 -6.75 26.76 35.85
C VAL A 104 -7.32 25.75 34.85
N ILE A 105 -6.82 25.76 33.62
CA ILE A 105 -7.06 24.68 32.66
C ILE A 105 -6.07 23.56 32.93
N ASP A 106 -6.56 22.33 33.00
CA ASP A 106 -5.77 21.12 33.21
C ASP A 106 -5.89 20.23 31.98
N GLU A 107 -4.74 19.89 31.39
CA GLU A 107 -4.62 18.96 30.26
C GLU A 107 -3.81 17.75 30.71
N ILE A 108 -4.39 16.55 30.56
CA ILE A 108 -3.83 15.29 31.04
C ILE A 108 -3.22 14.53 29.86
N LYS A 109 -2.01 13.99 30.05
CA LYS A 109 -1.32 13.15 29.07
C LYS A 109 -0.82 11.86 29.72
N SER A 110 -1.32 10.73 29.24
CA SER A 110 -0.75 9.42 29.61
C SER A 110 0.42 9.09 28.68
N THR A 111 1.56 8.69 29.24
CA THR A 111 2.76 8.31 28.49
C THR A 111 3.34 6.99 29.01
N VAL A 112 4.05 6.28 28.14
CA VAL A 112 4.86 5.11 28.53
C VAL A 112 6.21 5.54 29.11
N ARG A 113 6.65 6.78 28.86
CA ARG A 113 7.91 7.32 29.38
C ARG A 113 7.82 7.56 30.88
N ASN A 114 8.95 7.45 31.57
CA ASN A 114 9.02 7.80 32.98
C ASN A 114 8.91 9.32 33.18
N VAL A 115 7.75 9.78 33.67
CA VAL A 115 7.49 11.21 33.86
C VAL A 115 8.42 11.89 34.87
N ASN A 116 9.08 11.12 35.76
CA ASN A 116 10.02 11.67 36.73
C ASN A 116 11.27 12.28 36.09
N ASN A 117 11.58 11.92 34.83
CA ASN A 117 12.72 12.47 34.09
C ASN A 117 12.36 13.72 33.28
N MET A 118 11.08 14.12 33.22
CA MET A 118 10.65 15.28 32.43
C MET A 118 11.00 16.59 33.17
N THR A 119 11.72 17.49 32.51
CA THR A 119 12.01 18.83 33.06
C THR A 119 10.98 19.87 32.65
N ASP A 120 10.37 19.68 31.49
CA ASP A 120 9.46 20.62 30.85
C ASP A 120 8.32 19.85 30.15
N PRO A 121 7.14 20.47 29.95
CA PRO A 121 6.07 19.88 29.16
C PRO A 121 6.46 19.82 27.67
N GLU A 122 5.99 18.80 26.95
CA GLU A 122 6.17 18.75 25.50
C GLU A 122 5.46 19.95 24.83
N PRO A 123 6.13 20.69 23.91
CA PRO A 123 5.60 21.94 23.35
C PRO A 123 4.21 21.82 22.70
N VAL A 124 3.95 20.72 21.97
CA VAL A 124 2.66 20.46 21.31
C VAL A 124 1.53 20.30 22.34
N HIS A 125 1.78 19.60 23.45
CA HIS A 125 0.79 19.41 24.50
C HIS A 125 0.51 20.73 25.24
N LEU A 126 1.56 21.51 25.52
CA LEU A 126 1.39 22.84 26.12
C LEU A 126 0.58 23.76 25.20
N ALA A 127 0.88 23.79 23.90
CA ALA A 127 0.11 24.57 22.92
C ALA A 127 -1.38 24.18 22.91
N GLN A 128 -1.69 22.89 23.07
CA GLN A 128 -3.08 22.41 23.17
C GLN A 128 -3.79 23.02 24.39
N ALA A 129 -3.15 22.96 25.56
CA ALA A 129 -3.69 23.51 26.80
C ALA A 129 -3.81 25.04 26.75
N LEU A 130 -2.84 25.74 26.13
CA LEU A 130 -2.90 27.18 25.90
C LEU A 130 -4.08 27.58 25.01
N CYS A 131 -4.41 26.81 23.98
CA CYS A 131 -5.59 27.07 23.16
C CYS A 131 -6.87 26.98 24.01
N TYR A 132 -7.01 25.93 24.81
CA TYR A 132 -8.17 25.78 25.70
C TYR A 132 -8.27 26.91 26.73
N ALA A 133 -7.14 27.32 27.31
CA ALA A 133 -7.07 28.43 28.24
C ALA A 133 -7.41 29.77 27.57
N ALA A 134 -6.94 30.03 26.35
CA ALA A 134 -7.30 31.23 25.61
C ALA A 134 -8.81 31.28 25.34
N ILE A 135 -9.38 30.18 24.84
CA ILE A 135 -10.82 30.08 24.51
C ILE A 135 -11.66 30.32 25.76
N TYR A 136 -11.36 29.62 26.87
CA TYR A 136 -12.12 29.78 28.11
C TYR A 136 -11.97 31.18 28.71
N LEU A 137 -10.74 31.73 28.75
CA LEU A 137 -10.48 33.09 29.24
C LEU A 137 -11.25 34.15 28.45
N MET A 138 -11.40 33.97 27.14
CA MET A 138 -12.18 34.89 26.29
C MET A 138 -13.68 34.74 26.49
N GLN A 139 -14.18 33.51 26.66
CA GLN A 139 -15.61 33.24 26.89
C GLN A 139 -16.10 33.78 28.24
N GLU A 140 -15.28 33.65 29.28
CA GLU A 140 -15.61 34.06 30.66
C GLU A 140 -15.06 35.46 31.04
N ASP A 141 -14.42 36.15 30.09
CA ASP A 141 -13.79 37.47 30.25
C ASP A 141 -12.87 37.59 31.48
N LEU A 142 -11.93 36.64 31.61
CA LEU A 142 -11.00 36.59 32.75
C LEU A 142 -9.78 37.51 32.56
N PRO A 143 -9.27 38.15 33.63
CA PRO A 143 -8.06 38.99 33.56
C PRO A 143 -6.77 38.17 33.44
N ASP A 144 -6.79 36.93 33.91
CA ASP A 144 -5.69 35.97 33.88
C ASP A 144 -6.21 34.52 33.96
N ILE A 145 -5.33 33.56 33.64
CA ILE A 145 -5.64 32.13 33.70
C ILE A 145 -4.37 31.32 33.99
N GLY A 146 -4.53 30.22 34.72
CA GLY A 146 -3.48 29.22 34.92
C GLY A 146 -3.60 28.09 33.91
N VAL A 147 -2.48 27.46 33.59
CA VAL A 147 -2.42 26.25 32.75
C VAL A 147 -1.59 25.20 33.46
N ARG A 148 -2.17 24.01 33.60
CA ARG A 148 -1.55 22.82 34.17
C ARG A 148 -1.43 21.74 33.11
N MET A 149 -0.24 21.20 32.97
CA MET A 149 -0.01 19.94 32.28
C MET A 149 0.15 18.82 33.31
N THR A 150 -0.65 17.78 33.20
CA THR A 150 -0.61 16.59 34.07
C THR A 150 -0.12 15.39 33.26
N TYR A 151 1.13 14.96 33.47
CA TYR A 151 1.68 13.77 32.82
C TYR A 151 1.60 12.56 33.75
N VAL A 152 1.26 11.41 33.17
CA VAL A 152 1.07 10.16 33.93
C VAL A 152 1.77 9.00 33.26
N THR A 153 2.65 8.33 33.99
CA THR A 153 3.25 7.07 33.51
C THR A 153 2.19 5.96 33.53
N GLN A 154 1.91 5.32 32.40
CA GLN A 154 0.80 4.36 32.28
C GLN A 154 0.90 3.14 33.23
N GLU A 155 2.13 2.69 33.51
CA GLU A 155 2.36 1.49 34.35
C GLU A 155 2.46 1.80 35.84
N THR A 156 3.30 2.76 36.22
CA THR A 156 3.53 3.11 37.63
C THR A 156 2.46 4.04 38.18
N GLU A 157 1.68 4.67 37.29
CA GLU A 157 0.75 5.76 37.60
C GLU A 157 1.43 6.94 38.32
N ASP A 158 2.76 7.09 38.16
CA ASP A 158 3.48 8.27 38.63
C ASP A 158 2.96 9.51 37.91
N ILE A 159 2.74 10.58 38.66
CA ILE A 159 2.18 11.83 38.14
C ILE A 159 3.20 12.95 38.25
N ARG A 160 3.35 13.74 37.19
CA ARG A 160 4.12 14.99 37.20
C ARG A 160 3.30 16.15 36.68
N TYR A 161 3.37 17.28 37.39
CA TYR A 161 2.66 18.51 37.07
C TYR A 161 3.62 19.58 36.55
N PHE A 162 3.17 20.34 35.55
CA PHE A 162 3.81 21.59 35.13
C PHE A 162 2.77 22.69 35.14
N ASP A 163 2.97 23.70 35.98
CA ASP A 163 2.06 24.83 36.15
C ASP A 163 2.65 26.09 35.53
N SER A 164 1.80 26.86 34.85
CA SER A 164 2.15 28.13 34.20
C SER A 164 1.00 29.13 34.36
N TYR A 165 1.32 30.42 34.28
CA TYR A 165 0.37 31.51 34.46
C TYR A 165 0.50 32.51 33.32
N TYR A 166 -0.65 32.98 32.82
CA TYR A 166 -0.70 33.95 31.73
C TYR A 166 -1.72 35.04 32.03
N THR A 167 -1.36 36.28 31.71
CA THR A 167 -2.30 37.39 31.67
C THR A 167 -3.18 37.30 30.43
N SER A 168 -4.35 37.93 30.48
CA SER A 168 -5.27 38.04 29.33
C SER A 168 -4.58 38.56 28.07
N GLY A 169 -3.68 39.55 28.18
CA GLY A 169 -2.96 40.10 27.03
C GLY A 169 -1.98 39.10 26.40
N GLU A 170 -1.23 38.36 27.21
CA GLU A 170 -0.23 37.38 26.73
C GLU A 170 -0.91 36.21 26.01
N ILE A 171 -1.92 35.60 26.65
CA ILE A 171 -2.55 34.40 26.09
C ILE A 171 -3.44 34.72 24.88
N ARG A 172 -4.14 35.87 24.89
CA ARG A 172 -4.92 36.31 23.73
C ARG A 172 -4.00 36.64 22.55
N GLY A 173 -2.91 37.36 22.78
CA GLY A 173 -1.93 37.67 21.74
C GLY A 173 -1.39 36.40 21.08
N TRP A 174 -0.86 35.47 21.88
CA TRP A 174 -0.38 34.18 21.40
C TRP A 174 -1.45 33.41 20.62
N PHE A 175 -2.68 33.33 21.14
CA PHE A 175 -3.76 32.57 20.48
C PHE A 175 -4.20 33.20 19.16
N MET A 176 -4.25 34.53 19.06
CA MET A 176 -4.55 35.20 17.79
C MET A 176 -3.43 34.99 16.78
N ASP A 177 -2.16 35.05 17.19
CA ASP A 177 -1.03 34.73 16.30
C ASP A 177 -1.13 33.28 15.76
N THR A 178 -1.56 32.34 16.61
CA THR A 178 -1.84 30.95 16.21
C THR A 178 -2.98 30.87 15.18
N CYS A 179 -4.07 31.61 15.41
CA CYS A 179 -5.20 31.67 14.49
C CYS A 179 -4.78 32.27 13.14
N ASP A 180 -3.97 33.32 13.15
CA ASP A 180 -3.44 33.97 11.95
C ASP A 180 -2.48 33.05 11.17
N ALA A 181 -1.66 32.26 11.87
CA ALA A 181 -0.82 31.26 11.24
C ALA A 181 -1.65 30.17 10.55
N LEU A 182 -2.73 29.70 11.19
CA LEU A 182 -3.66 28.73 10.58
C LEU A 182 -4.44 29.35 9.40
N ALA A 183 -4.88 30.60 9.52
CA ALA A 183 -5.69 31.29 8.52
C ALA A 183 -5.01 31.26 7.14
N LYS A 184 -3.69 31.46 7.09
CA LYS A 184 -2.89 31.38 5.85
C LYS A 184 -3.06 30.06 5.11
N TRP A 185 -3.01 28.94 5.84
CA TRP A 185 -3.15 27.60 5.25
C TRP A 185 -4.58 27.33 4.80
N VAL A 186 -5.55 27.71 5.63
CA VAL A 186 -6.97 27.52 5.33
C VAL A 186 -7.39 28.33 4.11
N ASP A 187 -7.00 29.61 4.02
CA ASP A 187 -7.30 30.47 2.89
C ASP A 187 -6.61 29.98 1.61
N MET A 188 -5.37 29.52 1.70
CA MET A 188 -4.66 28.90 0.57
C MET A 188 -5.42 27.67 0.05
N GLN A 189 -5.86 26.77 0.94
CA GLN A 189 -6.56 25.56 0.55
C GLN A 189 -7.96 25.85 -0.01
N ALA A 190 -8.66 26.84 0.55
CA ALA A 190 -9.94 27.31 0.02
C ALA A 190 -9.78 27.92 -1.38
N ALA A 191 -8.78 28.79 -1.57
CA ALA A 191 -8.45 29.38 -2.86
C ALA A 191 -8.12 28.29 -3.90
N TRP A 192 -7.32 27.29 -3.52
CA TRP A 192 -7.01 26.15 -4.39
C TRP A 192 -8.28 25.37 -4.76
N THR A 193 -9.16 25.12 -3.80
CA THR A 193 -10.42 24.40 -4.04
C THR A 193 -11.28 25.13 -5.06
N GLU A 194 -11.40 26.45 -4.99
CA GLU A 194 -12.12 27.25 -5.99
C GLU A 194 -11.52 27.10 -7.40
N VAL A 195 -10.20 27.22 -7.53
CA VAL A 195 -9.48 27.07 -8.80
C VAL A 195 -9.68 25.66 -9.38
N ARG A 196 -9.50 24.64 -8.54
CA ARG A 196 -9.70 23.23 -8.90
C ARG A 196 -11.13 23.01 -9.39
N GLN A 197 -12.14 23.39 -8.61
CA GLN A 197 -13.55 23.16 -8.98
C GLN A 197 -13.93 23.88 -10.27
N ALA A 198 -13.48 25.13 -10.45
CA ALA A 198 -13.72 25.87 -11.69
C ALA A 198 -13.09 25.18 -12.92
N SER A 199 -11.88 24.62 -12.76
CA SER A 199 -11.21 23.88 -13.84
C SER A 199 -11.91 22.58 -14.22
N ILE A 200 -12.52 21.87 -13.24
CA ILE A 200 -13.19 20.59 -13.47
C ILE A 200 -14.53 20.78 -14.21
N GLN A 201 -15.26 21.88 -13.97
CA GLN A 201 -16.59 22.12 -14.57
C GLN A 201 -16.55 22.06 -16.11
N ASN A 202 -15.51 22.66 -16.71
CA ASN A 202 -15.34 22.74 -18.16
C ASN A 202 -14.42 21.64 -18.72
N LEU A 203 -13.99 20.68 -17.90
CA LEU A 203 -13.09 19.63 -18.34
C LEU A 203 -13.82 18.66 -19.28
N GLU A 204 -13.30 18.51 -20.49
CA GLU A 204 -13.78 17.53 -21.46
C GLU A 204 -12.86 16.30 -21.51
N PHE A 205 -13.40 15.19 -22.02
CA PHE A 205 -12.58 14.02 -22.28
C PHE A 205 -11.57 14.35 -23.40
N PRO A 206 -10.26 14.05 -23.25
CA PRO A 206 -9.22 14.64 -24.09
C PRO A 206 -9.17 14.11 -25.53
N TYR A 207 -9.89 13.03 -25.83
CA TYR A 207 -9.90 12.32 -27.11
C TYR A 207 -11.33 12.02 -27.57
N ASP A 208 -11.48 11.58 -28.82
CA ASP A 208 -12.73 10.94 -29.25
C ASP A 208 -12.90 9.59 -28.54
N TYR A 209 -14.14 9.30 -28.13
CA TYR A 209 -14.44 8.04 -27.45
C TYR A 209 -14.29 6.85 -28.39
N ARG A 210 -13.52 5.85 -27.96
CA ARG A 210 -13.49 4.53 -28.59
C ARG A 210 -14.81 3.78 -28.33
N PRO A 211 -15.19 2.80 -29.16
CA PRO A 211 -16.38 1.97 -28.93
C PRO A 211 -16.40 1.38 -27.50
N GLY A 212 -17.48 1.59 -26.76
CA GLY A 212 -17.65 1.12 -25.37
C GLY A 212 -16.90 1.94 -24.29
N GLN A 213 -15.99 2.83 -24.66
CA GLN A 213 -15.25 3.66 -23.70
C GLN A 213 -16.15 4.70 -23.01
N ARG A 214 -17.14 5.24 -23.74
CA ARG A 214 -18.12 6.16 -23.17
C ARG A 214 -18.99 5.49 -22.11
N ASP A 215 -19.43 4.25 -22.37
CA ASP A 215 -20.22 3.47 -21.42
C ASP A 215 -19.40 3.21 -20.15
N LEU A 216 -18.11 2.89 -20.30
CA LEU A 216 -17.18 2.72 -19.18
C LEU A 216 -17.10 3.98 -18.30
N VAL A 217 -16.93 5.16 -18.91
CA VAL A 217 -16.92 6.44 -18.19
C VAL A 217 -18.22 6.68 -17.43
N GLU A 218 -19.37 6.36 -18.04
CA GLU A 218 -20.69 6.48 -17.41
C GLU A 218 -20.84 5.54 -16.20
N TYR A 219 -20.39 4.28 -16.32
CA TYR A 219 -20.41 3.33 -15.21
C TYR A 219 -19.57 3.78 -14.03
N VAL A 220 -18.36 4.31 -14.27
CA VAL A 220 -17.49 4.82 -13.21
C VAL A 220 -18.18 5.97 -12.48
N TYR A 221 -18.70 6.95 -13.23
CA TYR A 221 -19.41 8.09 -12.65
C TYR A 221 -20.64 7.66 -11.83
N ARG A 222 -21.46 6.74 -12.35
CA ARG A 222 -22.62 6.19 -11.61
C ARG A 222 -22.22 5.45 -10.34
N THR A 223 -21.09 4.75 -10.37
CA THR A 223 -20.59 4.02 -9.20
C THR A 223 -20.22 4.97 -8.08
N VAL A 224 -19.48 6.03 -8.40
CA VAL A 224 -19.14 7.09 -7.42
C VAL A 224 -20.41 7.78 -6.93
N TYR A 225 -21.35 8.09 -7.84
CA TYR A 225 -22.65 8.68 -7.49
C TYR A 225 -23.43 7.84 -6.47
N HIS A 226 -23.47 6.52 -6.65
CA HIS A 226 -24.23 5.60 -5.79
C HIS A 226 -23.48 5.12 -4.56
N GLY A 227 -22.20 5.47 -4.43
CA GLY A 227 -21.35 5.02 -3.34
C GLY A 227 -21.14 3.50 -3.33
N ARG A 228 -20.84 2.91 -4.50
CA ARG A 228 -20.74 1.44 -4.70
C ARG A 228 -19.32 1.02 -5.07
N LYS A 229 -19.10 -0.29 -5.21
CA LYS A 229 -17.89 -0.86 -5.84
C LYS A 229 -18.18 -1.20 -7.31
N LEU A 230 -17.19 -1.01 -8.17
CA LEU A 230 -17.27 -1.38 -9.60
C LEU A 230 -16.08 -2.26 -9.97
N PHE A 231 -16.37 -3.41 -10.58
CA PHE A 231 -15.38 -4.36 -11.08
C PHE A 231 -15.35 -4.31 -12.60
N ILE A 232 -14.24 -3.85 -13.16
CA ILE A 232 -14.06 -3.60 -14.59
C ILE A 232 -13.00 -4.56 -15.13
N GLU A 233 -13.44 -5.46 -15.99
CA GLU A 233 -12.52 -6.14 -16.89
C GLU A 233 -12.38 -5.31 -18.17
N ALA A 234 -11.18 -4.84 -18.44
CA ALA A 234 -10.90 -4.05 -19.63
C ALA A 234 -9.55 -4.44 -20.25
N PRO A 235 -9.54 -4.97 -21.48
CA PRO A 235 -8.31 -5.35 -22.19
C PRO A 235 -7.32 -4.20 -22.34
N THR A 236 -6.06 -4.53 -22.60
CA THR A 236 -5.03 -3.55 -23.00
C THR A 236 -5.48 -2.75 -24.22
N GLY A 237 -5.06 -1.49 -24.30
CA GLY A 237 -5.45 -0.60 -25.40
C GLY A 237 -6.85 0.01 -25.31
N THR A 238 -7.66 -0.26 -24.28
CA THR A 238 -8.99 0.38 -24.11
C THR A 238 -8.96 1.78 -23.47
N GLY A 239 -7.77 2.29 -23.12
CA GLY A 239 -7.63 3.59 -22.44
C GLY A 239 -8.16 3.57 -21.00
N LYS A 240 -8.03 2.43 -20.30
CA LYS A 240 -8.56 2.18 -18.94
C LYS A 240 -8.32 3.32 -17.96
N THR A 241 -7.05 3.68 -17.78
CA THR A 241 -6.60 4.62 -16.75
C THR A 241 -7.30 5.96 -16.89
N LEU A 242 -7.30 6.53 -18.10
CA LEU A 242 -7.99 7.79 -18.38
C LEU A 242 -9.52 7.65 -18.28
N SER A 243 -10.08 6.52 -18.70
CA SER A 243 -11.53 6.24 -18.64
C SER A 243 -12.06 6.07 -17.22
N VAL A 244 -11.17 5.85 -16.25
CA VAL A 244 -11.49 5.79 -14.83
C VAL A 244 -11.15 7.11 -14.13
N LEU A 245 -9.99 7.71 -14.40
CA LEU A 245 -9.57 8.98 -13.79
C LEU A 245 -10.48 10.16 -14.17
N TYR A 246 -10.80 10.33 -15.45
CA TYR A 246 -11.64 11.44 -15.91
C TYR A 246 -13.01 11.50 -15.20
N PRO A 247 -13.85 10.45 -15.19
CA PRO A 247 -15.13 10.50 -14.50
C PRO A 247 -15.00 10.65 -12.97
N SER A 248 -13.92 10.13 -12.37
CA SER A 248 -13.67 10.32 -10.93
C SER A 248 -13.34 11.78 -10.61
N ILE A 249 -12.50 12.44 -11.42
CA ILE A 249 -12.21 13.87 -11.29
C ILE A 249 -13.48 14.71 -11.52
N ARG A 250 -14.28 14.37 -12.53
CA ARG A 250 -15.59 15.00 -12.76
C ARG A 250 -16.52 14.86 -11.55
N SER A 251 -16.53 13.70 -10.91
CA SER A 251 -17.32 13.46 -9.69
C SER A 251 -16.85 14.32 -8.52
N MET A 252 -15.55 14.57 -8.37
CA MET A 252 -15.02 15.53 -7.38
C MET A 252 -15.50 16.96 -7.65
N GLY A 253 -15.58 17.37 -8.92
CA GLY A 253 -16.12 18.67 -9.33
C GLY A 253 -17.57 18.90 -8.92
N GLU A 254 -18.33 17.83 -8.69
CA GLU A 254 -19.70 17.85 -8.20
C GLU A 254 -19.82 17.68 -6.68
N GLY A 255 -18.70 17.68 -5.95
CA GLY A 255 -18.67 17.51 -4.50
C GLY A 255 -18.95 16.08 -4.03
N ARG A 256 -18.71 15.07 -4.88
CA ARG A 256 -18.89 13.63 -4.53
C ARG A 256 -17.64 12.97 -3.97
N GLY A 257 -16.56 13.72 -3.82
CA GLY A 257 -15.28 13.25 -3.33
C GLY A 257 -14.32 14.43 -3.19
N ASP A 258 -13.50 14.38 -2.15
CA ASP A 258 -12.52 15.42 -1.85
C ASP A 258 -11.13 15.05 -2.38
N ARG A 259 -10.87 13.75 -2.59
CA ARG A 259 -9.57 13.21 -2.96
C ARG A 259 -9.64 11.85 -3.63
N ILE A 260 -8.75 11.61 -4.59
CA ILE A 260 -8.58 10.34 -5.29
C ILE A 260 -7.33 9.61 -4.78
N PHE A 261 -7.46 8.31 -4.50
CA PHE A 261 -6.32 7.41 -4.33
C PHE A 261 -6.22 6.48 -5.53
N TYR A 262 -5.17 6.64 -6.34
CA TYR A 262 -4.84 5.74 -7.43
C TYR A 262 -3.82 4.72 -6.94
N LEU A 263 -4.23 3.47 -6.84
CA LEU A 263 -3.48 2.40 -6.19
C LEU A 263 -3.08 1.34 -7.21
N THR A 264 -1.79 1.02 -7.26
CA THR A 264 -1.25 0.00 -8.16
C THR A 264 0.03 -0.62 -7.62
N ALA A 265 0.19 -1.94 -7.82
CA ALA A 265 1.37 -2.69 -7.38
C ALA A 265 2.65 -2.38 -8.18
N ARG A 266 2.59 -1.60 -9.28
CA ARG A 266 3.69 -1.50 -10.24
C ARG A 266 4.07 -0.08 -10.59
N THR A 267 5.37 0.18 -10.66
CA THR A 267 5.92 1.49 -11.03
C THR A 267 5.42 1.97 -12.38
N ILE A 268 5.41 1.11 -13.42
CA ILE A 268 4.96 1.49 -14.78
C ILE A 268 3.50 2.01 -14.77
N ALA A 269 2.62 1.34 -14.02
CA ALA A 269 1.23 1.75 -13.92
C ALA A 269 1.06 3.09 -13.18
N ARG A 270 1.98 3.44 -12.25
CA ARG A 270 2.02 4.76 -11.62
C ARG A 270 2.35 5.83 -12.65
N THR A 271 3.35 5.60 -13.49
CA THR A 271 3.73 6.53 -14.57
C THR A 271 2.57 6.74 -15.56
N VAL A 272 1.84 5.69 -15.95
CA VAL A 272 0.65 5.84 -16.82
C VAL A 272 -0.44 6.69 -16.16
N ALA A 273 -0.61 6.59 -14.84
CA ALA A 273 -1.55 7.45 -14.10
C ALA A 273 -1.08 8.91 -14.06
N GLU A 274 0.20 9.17 -13.82
CA GLU A 274 0.81 10.51 -13.87
C GLU A 274 0.65 11.16 -15.26
N GLU A 275 0.97 10.41 -16.31
CA GLU A 275 0.80 10.85 -17.70
C GLU A 275 -0.68 11.15 -17.99
N SER A 276 -1.60 10.31 -17.52
CA SER A 276 -3.04 10.53 -17.71
C SER A 276 -3.54 11.80 -17.01
N VAL A 277 -3.03 12.12 -15.82
CA VAL A 277 -3.35 13.38 -15.15
C VAL A 277 -2.74 14.55 -15.91
N THR A 278 -1.52 14.42 -16.43
CA THR A 278 -0.85 15.45 -17.23
C THR A 278 -1.63 15.77 -18.51
N ILE A 279 -2.12 14.75 -19.22
CA ILE A 279 -2.99 14.93 -20.40
C ILE A 279 -4.25 15.75 -20.06
N LEU A 280 -4.84 15.53 -18.89
CA LEU A 280 -6.01 16.31 -18.44
C LEU A 280 -5.61 17.74 -18.06
N LYS A 281 -4.43 17.96 -17.46
CA LYS A 281 -3.88 19.29 -17.19
C LYS A 281 -3.68 20.10 -18.47
N ASP A 282 -3.19 19.47 -19.53
CA ASP A 282 -3.06 20.09 -20.86
C ASP A 282 -4.41 20.53 -21.46
N LYS A 283 -5.52 19.92 -21.00
CA LYS A 283 -6.90 20.34 -21.32
C LYS A 283 -7.48 21.39 -20.35
N GLY A 284 -6.65 21.96 -19.48
CA GLY A 284 -7.03 23.04 -18.58
C GLY A 284 -7.41 22.61 -17.16
N LEU A 285 -7.25 21.34 -16.80
CA LEU A 285 -7.41 20.88 -15.42
C LEU A 285 -6.33 21.50 -14.51
N ARG A 286 -6.73 22.06 -13.36
CA ARG A 286 -5.83 22.50 -12.28
C ARG A 286 -5.96 21.51 -11.14
N PHE A 287 -4.92 20.74 -10.87
CA PHE A 287 -5.05 19.54 -10.03
C PHE A 287 -3.73 19.10 -9.41
N LYS A 288 -3.68 19.02 -8.08
CA LYS A 288 -2.48 18.63 -7.33
C LYS A 288 -2.36 17.13 -7.25
N ASN A 289 -1.33 16.55 -7.87
CA ASN A 289 -1.07 15.11 -7.80
C ASN A 289 0.29 14.82 -7.15
N ILE A 290 0.34 13.75 -6.37
CA ILE A 290 1.57 13.23 -5.74
C ILE A 290 1.76 11.76 -6.07
N THR A 291 3.01 11.37 -6.27
CA THR A 291 3.39 9.95 -6.36
C THR A 291 4.22 9.55 -5.15
N LEU A 292 3.63 8.71 -4.31
CA LEU A 292 4.30 8.19 -3.13
C LEU A 292 5.35 7.14 -3.51
N THR A 293 6.57 7.41 -3.05
CA THR A 293 7.73 6.54 -3.27
C THR A 293 8.11 5.89 -1.94
N ALA A 294 8.43 4.59 -1.99
CA ALA A 294 8.85 3.86 -0.81
C ALA A 294 10.09 4.49 -0.16
N LYS A 295 10.19 4.42 1.17
CA LYS A 295 11.31 5.00 1.95
C LYS A 295 12.66 4.53 1.41
N GLU A 296 12.79 3.27 1.02
CA GLU A 296 14.03 2.66 0.47
C GLU A 296 14.50 3.31 -0.82
N LYS A 297 13.58 3.91 -1.58
CA LYS A 297 13.90 4.52 -2.86
C LYS A 297 14.13 6.02 -2.73
N ILE A 298 13.37 6.72 -1.90
CA ILE A 298 13.41 8.18 -1.80
C ILE A 298 14.40 8.70 -0.74
N CYS A 299 14.81 7.86 0.21
CA CYS A 299 15.76 8.25 1.26
C CYS A 299 17.13 8.60 0.68
N PHE A 300 17.73 9.70 1.16
CA PHE A 300 19.07 10.14 0.77
C PHE A 300 20.20 9.39 1.48
N MET A 301 19.88 8.66 2.55
CA MET A 301 20.82 7.89 3.36
C MET A 301 20.88 6.45 2.87
N ASP A 302 22.08 5.88 2.82
CA ASP A 302 22.31 4.46 2.45
C ASP A 302 21.67 3.50 3.48
N GLU A 303 21.83 3.82 4.77
CA GLU A 303 21.15 3.15 5.88
C GLU A 303 19.95 4.00 6.31
N GLN A 304 18.76 3.39 6.42
CA GLN A 304 17.51 4.09 6.71
C GLN A 304 17.32 4.39 8.21
N ASP A 305 18.42 4.59 8.91
CA ASP A 305 18.42 4.94 10.31
C ASP A 305 18.00 6.40 10.45
N CYS A 306 16.79 6.61 10.96
CA CYS A 306 16.23 7.96 11.17
C CYS A 306 16.65 8.56 12.52
N ASP A 307 17.73 8.04 13.12
CA ASP A 307 18.38 8.67 14.26
C ASP A 307 18.84 10.10 13.91
N PRO A 308 18.41 11.13 14.66
CA PRO A 308 18.82 12.52 14.44
C PRO A 308 20.33 12.77 14.56
N GLU A 309 21.07 11.91 15.26
CA GLU A 309 22.54 12.00 15.32
C GLU A 309 23.21 11.52 14.03
N LYS A 310 22.56 10.60 13.30
CA LYS A 310 23.12 9.98 12.08
C LYS A 310 22.51 10.52 10.79
N CYS A 311 21.26 10.99 10.84
CA CYS A 311 20.51 11.46 9.69
C CYS A 311 20.28 12.98 9.78
N PRO A 312 20.96 13.81 8.97
CA PRO A 312 20.79 15.27 8.99
C PRO A 312 19.39 15.71 8.58
N TYR A 313 18.69 14.90 7.78
CA TYR A 313 17.34 15.18 7.31
C TYR A 313 16.24 14.83 8.34
N ALA A 314 16.56 13.98 9.31
CA ALA A 314 15.70 13.69 10.46
C ALA A 314 15.81 14.77 11.52
N LYS A 315 17.02 15.34 11.69
CA LYS A 315 17.32 16.35 12.70
C LYS A 315 16.64 17.69 12.40
N GLY A 316 15.79 18.16 13.31
CA GLY A 316 15.00 19.39 13.18
C GLY A 316 14.05 19.35 12.00
N HIS A 317 13.63 18.17 11.55
CA HIS A 317 12.74 18.01 10.40
C HIS A 317 11.45 18.82 10.57
N PHE A 318 10.80 18.69 11.73
CA PHE A 318 9.52 19.35 11.98
C PHE A 318 9.64 20.88 12.08
N ASP A 319 10.85 21.38 12.32
CA ASP A 319 11.13 22.82 12.42
C ASP A 319 11.12 23.49 11.06
N ARG A 320 11.45 22.75 10.00
CA ARG A 320 11.65 23.26 8.63
C ARG A 320 10.56 22.79 7.66
N VAL A 321 9.85 21.70 7.98
CA VAL A 321 8.91 21.06 7.04
C VAL A 321 7.77 21.98 6.61
N ASN A 322 7.23 22.82 7.51
CA ASN A 322 6.11 23.69 7.19
C ASN A 322 6.48 24.77 6.17
N GLU A 323 7.71 25.30 6.21
CA GLU A 323 8.20 26.25 5.22
C GLU A 323 8.38 25.58 3.85
N ALA A 324 9.00 24.40 3.84
CA ALA A 324 9.17 23.59 2.63
C ALA A 324 7.82 23.22 1.98
N LEU A 325 6.83 22.86 2.80
CA LEU A 325 5.47 22.54 2.35
C LEU A 325 4.80 23.75 1.73
N PHE A 326 4.88 24.91 2.38
CA PHE A 326 4.21 26.12 1.90
C PHE A 326 4.79 26.57 0.55
N ASP A 327 6.13 26.56 0.40
CA ASP A 327 6.78 26.91 -0.86
C ASP A 327 6.37 25.94 -2.00
N LEU A 328 6.48 24.63 -1.76
CA LEU A 328 6.15 23.63 -2.77
C LEU A 328 4.67 23.67 -3.16
N VAL A 329 3.75 23.68 -2.18
CA VAL A 329 2.30 23.64 -2.44
C VAL A 329 1.82 24.93 -3.13
N THR A 330 2.49 26.06 -2.98
CA THR A 330 2.12 27.31 -3.67
C THR A 330 2.75 27.44 -5.05
N SER A 331 3.90 26.80 -5.28
CA SER A 331 4.66 26.90 -6.54
C SER A 331 4.30 25.80 -7.55
N GLU A 332 3.97 24.60 -7.10
CA GLU A 332 3.85 23.41 -7.95
C GLU A 332 2.46 22.75 -7.89
N GLU A 333 2.12 21.99 -8.94
CA GLU A 333 0.88 21.18 -8.99
C GLU A 333 1.13 19.69 -9.23
N ALA A 334 2.35 19.28 -9.53
CA ALA A 334 2.73 17.89 -9.71
C ALA A 334 3.92 17.61 -8.81
N TYR A 335 3.80 16.55 -8.02
CA TYR A 335 4.80 16.19 -7.01
C TYR A 335 5.36 14.79 -7.31
N PRO A 336 6.06 14.62 -8.45
CA PRO A 336 6.82 13.41 -8.70
C PRO A 336 8.02 13.36 -7.75
N ARG A 337 8.69 12.21 -7.73
CA ARG A 337 9.84 11.96 -6.85
C ARG A 337 10.91 13.06 -6.96
N GLU A 338 11.23 13.49 -8.17
CA GLU A 338 12.32 14.42 -8.46
C GLU A 338 12.06 15.80 -7.83
N VAL A 339 10.81 16.29 -7.90
CA VAL A 339 10.42 17.57 -7.31
C VAL A 339 10.46 17.49 -5.79
N ILE A 340 9.96 16.39 -5.20
CA ILE A 340 10.02 16.18 -3.75
C ILE A 340 11.47 16.16 -3.27
N GLU A 341 12.35 15.44 -3.96
CA GLU A 341 13.77 15.37 -3.61
C GLU A 341 14.47 16.72 -3.72
N GLN A 342 14.15 17.52 -4.74
CA GLN A 342 14.71 18.86 -4.91
C GLN A 342 14.39 19.77 -3.72
N TYR A 343 13.12 19.88 -3.34
CA TYR A 343 12.70 20.71 -2.22
C TYR A 343 13.20 20.14 -0.89
N ALA A 344 13.17 18.82 -0.72
CA ALA A 344 13.68 18.17 0.49
C ALA A 344 15.17 18.46 0.73
N ARG A 345 15.98 18.54 -0.35
CA ARG A 345 17.38 18.96 -0.26
C ARG A 345 17.52 20.44 0.09
N THR A 346 16.76 21.32 -0.54
CA THR A 346 16.82 22.77 -0.29
C THR A 346 16.53 23.11 1.17
N TYR A 347 15.53 22.46 1.76
CA TYR A 347 15.10 22.72 3.15
C TYR A 347 15.71 21.76 4.17
N GLU A 348 16.59 20.85 3.73
CA GLU A 348 17.23 19.80 4.54
C GLU A 348 16.21 18.98 5.36
N VAL A 349 15.11 18.55 4.74
CA VAL A 349 14.06 17.74 5.38
C VAL A 349 14.05 16.31 4.86
N CYS A 350 13.60 15.35 5.66
CA CYS A 350 13.41 13.97 5.22
C CYS A 350 12.40 13.91 4.06
N PRO A 351 12.79 13.43 2.87
CA PRO A 351 11.91 13.42 1.70
C PRO A 351 10.73 12.47 1.85
N PHE A 352 10.88 11.39 2.63
CA PHE A 352 9.79 10.44 2.87
C PHE A 352 8.68 11.05 3.74
N GLU A 353 9.00 11.56 4.92
CA GLU A 353 8.00 12.22 5.79
C GLU A 353 7.42 13.48 5.13
N PHE A 354 8.25 14.23 4.40
CA PHE A 354 7.80 15.38 3.63
C PHE A 354 6.76 15.01 2.56
N ALA A 355 6.97 13.92 1.81
CA ALA A 355 5.98 13.41 0.85
C ALA A 355 4.66 13.02 1.52
N LEU A 356 4.72 12.43 2.72
CA LEU A 356 3.53 12.11 3.48
C LEU A 356 2.78 13.38 3.93
N ASP A 357 3.46 14.49 4.23
CA ASP A 357 2.79 15.74 4.66
C ASP A 357 2.19 16.43 3.44
N LEU A 358 2.92 16.42 2.33
CA LEU A 358 2.47 16.95 1.06
C LEU A 358 1.22 16.24 0.52
N SER A 359 1.06 14.95 0.83
CA SER A 359 -0.14 14.19 0.46
C SER A 359 -1.44 14.79 1.03
N LEU A 360 -1.38 15.46 2.20
CA LEU A 360 -2.53 16.15 2.82
C LEU A 360 -3.03 17.34 1.99
N PHE A 361 -2.17 17.89 1.12
CA PHE A 361 -2.45 19.02 0.23
C PHE A 361 -2.64 18.60 -1.24
N SER A 362 -2.71 17.30 -1.49
CA SER A 362 -2.87 16.73 -2.84
C SER A 362 -4.32 16.33 -3.11
N ASP A 363 -4.78 16.53 -4.35
CA ASP A 363 -6.10 16.13 -4.83
C ASP A 363 -6.12 14.66 -5.27
N CYS A 364 -4.99 14.16 -5.78
CA CYS A 364 -4.80 12.76 -6.15
C CYS A 364 -3.46 12.21 -5.62
N ILE A 365 -3.54 11.05 -4.98
CA ILE A 365 -2.39 10.33 -4.43
C ILE A 365 -2.22 9.04 -5.21
N ILE A 366 -1.08 8.91 -5.87
CA ILE A 366 -0.70 7.75 -6.67
C ILE A 366 0.30 6.92 -5.85
N GLY A 367 0.02 5.63 -5.62
CA GLY A 367 0.84 4.82 -4.73
C GLY A 367 0.59 3.31 -4.82
N ASP A 368 1.27 2.55 -3.96
CA ASP A 368 1.04 1.11 -3.81
C ASP A 368 -0.27 0.81 -3.07
N TYR A 369 -0.75 -0.44 -3.18
CA TYR A 369 -1.88 -0.93 -2.39
C TYR A 369 -1.65 -0.79 -0.88
N ASN A 370 -0.40 -0.95 -0.42
CA ASN A 370 -0.09 -0.97 1.00
C ASN A 370 -0.54 0.31 1.74
N TYR A 371 -0.53 1.46 1.08
CA TYR A 371 -0.91 2.75 1.65
C TYR A 371 -2.40 2.83 2.06
N VAL A 372 -3.23 1.90 1.60
CA VAL A 372 -4.65 1.80 1.96
C VAL A 372 -4.98 0.46 2.63
N PHE A 373 -4.40 -0.63 2.14
CA PHE A 373 -4.81 -1.98 2.51
C PHE A 373 -3.91 -2.65 3.56
N ASP A 374 -2.65 -2.23 3.71
CA ASP A 374 -1.74 -2.90 4.64
C ASP A 374 -2.00 -2.42 6.08
N PRO A 375 -2.28 -3.31 7.05
CA PRO A 375 -2.61 -2.92 8.42
C PRO A 375 -1.44 -2.26 9.16
N ASN A 376 -0.20 -2.43 8.69
CA ASN A 376 0.99 -1.87 9.32
C ASN A 376 1.52 -0.63 8.54
N ALA A 377 1.39 -0.62 7.21
CA ALA A 377 1.95 0.42 6.34
C ALA A 377 0.95 1.46 5.79
N TYR A 378 -0.35 1.33 6.09
CA TYR A 378 -1.36 2.28 5.61
C TYR A 378 -1.06 3.72 6.01
N LEU A 379 -1.60 4.68 5.23
CA LEU A 379 -1.49 6.10 5.50
C LEU A 379 -2.36 6.48 6.70
N ARG A 380 -1.79 6.36 7.91
CA ARG A 380 -2.42 6.77 9.18
C ARG A 380 -2.97 8.20 9.12
N ARG A 381 -2.33 9.06 8.33
CA ARG A 381 -2.74 10.45 8.12
C ARG A 381 -4.13 10.61 7.49
N PHE A 382 -4.64 9.58 6.82
CA PHE A 382 -5.98 9.56 6.22
C PHE A 382 -6.94 8.57 6.85
N PHE A 383 -6.42 7.42 7.32
CA PHE A 383 -7.26 6.26 7.64
C PHE A 383 -7.18 5.79 9.10
N ALA A 384 -6.44 6.49 9.96
CA ALA A 384 -6.45 6.24 11.40
C ALA A 384 -7.80 6.63 12.00
N GLU A 385 -8.13 6.08 13.17
CA GLU A 385 -9.41 6.36 13.84
C GLU A 385 -9.64 7.85 14.09
N GLY A 386 -10.88 8.29 13.89
CA GLY A 386 -11.28 9.70 14.02
C GLY A 386 -10.90 10.59 12.84
N ARG A 387 -10.36 10.03 11.75
CA ARG A 387 -10.15 10.74 10.48
C ARG A 387 -11.15 10.23 9.43
N ASP A 388 -12.14 11.04 9.15
CA ASP A 388 -13.12 10.79 8.10
C ASP A 388 -12.77 11.61 6.85
N GLY A 389 -13.01 11.04 5.67
CA GLY A 389 -12.82 11.76 4.41
C GLY A 389 -13.62 11.15 3.26
N ASN A 390 -13.99 12.01 2.31
CA ASN A 390 -14.75 11.63 1.14
C ASN A 390 -13.82 11.15 0.03
N TYR A 391 -13.32 9.92 0.16
CA TYR A 391 -12.31 9.38 -0.75
C TYR A 391 -12.92 8.63 -1.94
N ILE A 392 -12.23 8.65 -3.07
CA ILE A 392 -12.50 7.79 -4.23
C ILE A 392 -11.28 6.91 -4.45
N PHE A 393 -11.46 5.58 -4.47
CA PHE A 393 -10.37 4.63 -4.68
C PHE A 393 -10.40 4.08 -6.10
N LEU A 394 -9.27 4.19 -6.80
CA LEU A 394 -9.06 3.64 -8.14
C LEU A 394 -7.96 2.59 -8.03
N ILE A 395 -8.34 1.32 -8.17
CA ILE A 395 -7.46 0.17 -7.95
C ILE A 395 -7.18 -0.45 -9.31
N ASP A 396 -6.02 -0.11 -9.86
CA ASP A 396 -5.53 -0.64 -11.14
C ASP A 396 -4.91 -2.03 -10.94
N GLU A 397 -4.89 -2.86 -11.98
CA GLU A 397 -4.42 -4.25 -11.93
C GLU A 397 -4.91 -5.02 -10.68
N ALA A 398 -6.20 -4.82 -10.34
CA ALA A 398 -6.85 -5.32 -9.14
C ALA A 398 -6.76 -6.85 -8.96
N HIS A 399 -6.46 -7.60 -10.03
CA HIS A 399 -6.22 -9.03 -9.95
C HIS A 399 -5.05 -9.38 -9.00
N ASN A 400 -4.06 -8.49 -8.85
CA ASN A 400 -2.92 -8.67 -7.95
C ASN A 400 -3.30 -8.44 -6.48
N LEU A 401 -4.35 -7.66 -6.21
CA LEU A 401 -4.75 -7.29 -4.86
C LEU A 401 -5.20 -8.51 -4.03
N VAL A 402 -5.65 -9.59 -4.67
CA VAL A 402 -6.01 -10.83 -3.97
C VAL A 402 -4.79 -11.47 -3.28
N ASP A 403 -3.73 -11.76 -4.03
CA ASP A 403 -2.54 -12.39 -3.45
C ASP A 403 -1.79 -11.40 -2.54
N ARG A 404 -1.74 -10.11 -2.90
CA ARG A 404 -1.20 -9.05 -2.03
C ARG A 404 -1.98 -8.92 -0.72
N GLY A 405 -3.31 -9.02 -0.75
CA GLY A 405 -4.15 -9.02 0.44
C GLY A 405 -3.82 -10.18 1.37
N ARG A 406 -3.64 -11.39 0.82
CA ARG A 406 -3.21 -12.55 1.62
C ARG A 406 -1.86 -12.30 2.27
N GLU A 407 -0.90 -11.71 1.57
CA GLU A 407 0.41 -11.35 2.12
C GLU A 407 0.30 -10.29 3.23
N MET A 408 -0.36 -9.16 2.96
CA MET A 408 -0.52 -8.04 3.91
C MET A 408 -1.23 -8.44 5.20
N TYR A 409 -2.15 -9.41 5.12
CA TYR A 409 -2.92 -9.90 6.26
C TYR A 409 -2.40 -11.23 6.82
N SER A 410 -1.17 -11.64 6.49
CA SER A 410 -0.54 -12.83 7.08
C SER A 410 0.75 -12.44 7.80
N GLU A 411 1.03 -13.11 8.92
CA GLU A 411 2.29 -12.90 9.64
C GLU A 411 2.76 -14.18 10.31
N SER A 412 4.07 -14.30 10.52
CA SER A 412 4.67 -15.46 11.18
C SER A 412 5.64 -15.07 12.29
N ILE A 413 5.73 -15.92 13.30
CA ILE A 413 6.73 -15.81 14.35
C ILE A 413 7.66 -17.02 14.33
N VAL A 414 8.97 -16.77 14.31
CA VAL A 414 10.01 -17.80 14.21
C VAL A 414 10.70 -17.98 15.56
N LYS A 415 10.76 -19.22 16.05
CA LYS A 415 11.29 -19.53 17.38
C LYS A 415 12.78 -19.19 17.49
N GLU A 416 13.56 -19.52 16.47
CA GLU A 416 15.01 -19.32 16.43
C GLU A 416 15.39 -17.83 16.43
N GLU A 417 14.56 -16.96 15.84
CA GLU A 417 14.76 -15.51 15.85
C GLU A 417 14.60 -14.94 17.26
N LEU A 418 13.53 -15.32 17.98
CA LEU A 418 13.34 -14.94 19.39
C LEU A 418 14.53 -15.40 20.25
N LEU A 419 15.02 -16.61 20.03
CA LEU A 419 16.17 -17.15 20.77
C LEU A 419 17.49 -16.47 20.40
N ALA A 420 17.63 -15.93 19.19
CA ALA A 420 18.78 -15.11 18.80
C ALA A 420 18.83 -13.83 19.63
N VAL A 421 17.71 -13.10 19.70
CA VAL A 421 17.60 -11.88 20.52
C VAL A 421 17.86 -12.17 22.00
N LYS A 422 17.27 -13.24 22.54
CA LYS A 422 17.55 -13.67 23.93
C LYS A 422 19.04 -13.85 24.18
N ARG A 423 19.78 -14.48 23.26
CA ARG A 423 21.22 -14.69 23.42
C ARG A 423 21.99 -13.37 23.42
N ALA A 424 21.61 -12.43 22.55
CA ALA A 424 22.21 -11.11 22.47
C ALA A 424 21.96 -10.28 23.75
N CYS A 425 20.74 -10.28 24.28
CA CYS A 425 20.34 -9.37 25.36
C CYS A 425 20.40 -9.98 26.77
N SER A 426 20.49 -11.30 26.94
CA SER A 426 20.28 -11.99 28.23
C SER A 426 21.10 -11.48 29.42
N LYS A 427 22.31 -10.99 29.18
CA LYS A 427 23.20 -10.46 30.24
C LYS A 427 22.80 -9.06 30.72
N TYR A 428 22.24 -8.26 29.82
CA TYR A 428 21.97 -6.84 30.05
C TYR A 428 20.48 -6.57 30.26
N GLN A 429 19.60 -7.39 29.67
CA GLN A 429 18.14 -7.26 29.73
C GLN A 429 17.47 -8.57 30.18
N PRO A 430 17.48 -8.88 31.49
CA PRO A 430 16.91 -10.11 32.04
C PRO A 430 15.38 -10.20 31.89
N ALA A 431 14.69 -9.05 31.87
CA ALA A 431 13.23 -8.98 31.74
C ALA A 431 12.78 -9.45 30.35
N ILE A 432 13.40 -8.92 29.28
CA ILE A 432 13.18 -9.34 27.89
C ILE A 432 13.48 -10.84 27.75
N ALA A 433 14.66 -11.28 28.21
CA ALA A 433 15.05 -12.68 28.11
C ALA A 433 14.10 -13.65 28.83
N ARG A 434 13.50 -13.23 29.95
CA ARG A 434 12.50 -14.01 30.70
C ARG A 434 11.18 -14.12 29.92
N ASN A 435 10.72 -13.05 29.29
CA ASN A 435 9.50 -13.08 28.47
C ASN A 435 9.69 -13.88 27.18
N ILE A 436 10.87 -13.80 26.54
CA ILE A 436 11.22 -14.68 25.43
C ILE A 436 11.18 -16.15 25.85
N GLU A 437 11.67 -16.50 27.05
CA GLU A 437 11.63 -17.89 27.51
C GLU A 437 10.20 -18.43 27.68
N LYS A 438 9.25 -17.57 28.10
CA LYS A 438 7.83 -17.94 28.17
C LYS A 438 7.28 -18.21 26.77
N CYS A 439 7.54 -17.32 25.80
CA CYS A 439 7.14 -17.52 24.40
C CYS A 439 7.74 -18.83 23.84
N ASN A 440 9.02 -19.07 24.09
CA ASN A 440 9.72 -20.28 23.66
C ASN A 440 9.09 -21.55 24.26
N LYS A 441 8.65 -21.52 25.52
CA LYS A 441 7.96 -22.66 26.15
C LYS A 441 6.67 -23.02 25.41
N ASP A 442 5.88 -22.03 25.02
CA ASP A 442 4.63 -22.24 24.30
C ASP A 442 4.91 -22.75 22.88
N MET A 443 5.85 -22.13 22.16
CA MET A 443 6.26 -22.59 20.84
C MET A 443 6.82 -24.02 20.88
N LEU A 444 7.53 -24.41 21.95
CA LEU A 444 7.99 -25.79 22.14
C LEU A 444 6.84 -26.77 22.41
N ALA A 445 5.84 -26.36 23.18
CA ALA A 445 4.64 -27.18 23.40
C ALA A 445 3.91 -27.42 22.08
N ILE A 446 3.74 -26.37 21.28
CA ILE A 446 3.17 -26.44 19.93
C ILE A 446 4.01 -27.33 19.01
N LYS A 447 5.34 -27.16 19.00
CA LYS A 447 6.27 -28.00 18.21
C LYS A 447 6.16 -29.48 18.59
N ARG A 448 5.97 -29.80 19.88
CA ARG A 448 5.79 -31.19 20.35
C ARG A 448 4.43 -31.76 19.97
N ALA A 449 3.39 -30.93 19.93
CA ALA A 449 2.04 -31.36 19.54
C ALA A 449 1.94 -31.82 18.08
N ARG A 450 2.93 -31.49 17.22
CA ARG A 450 3.04 -32.02 15.85
C ARG A 450 3.15 -33.55 15.75
N GLY A 451 3.56 -34.23 16.82
CA GLY A 451 3.70 -35.68 16.83
C GLY A 451 4.73 -36.18 15.80
N SER A 452 4.33 -37.11 14.94
CA SER A 452 5.18 -37.76 13.92
C SER A 452 5.15 -37.11 12.54
N ALA A 453 4.56 -35.92 12.41
CA ALA A 453 4.54 -35.20 11.14
C ALA A 453 5.97 -34.85 10.67
N PRO A 454 6.31 -35.07 9.39
CA PRO A 454 7.64 -34.73 8.88
C PRO A 454 7.87 -33.21 8.89
N ASP A 455 9.13 -32.79 8.88
CA ASP A 455 9.49 -31.36 8.88
C ASP A 455 8.96 -30.62 7.64
N SER A 456 8.79 -31.32 6.52
CA SER A 456 8.20 -30.78 5.28
C SER A 456 6.67 -30.57 5.33
N ALA A 457 5.98 -31.08 6.36
CA ALA A 457 4.54 -30.95 6.49
C ALA A 457 4.14 -29.67 7.22
N LEU A 458 3.11 -29.00 6.71
CA LEU A 458 2.40 -27.94 7.42
C LEU A 458 1.33 -28.57 8.32
N VAL A 459 1.27 -28.15 9.58
CA VAL A 459 0.32 -28.70 10.57
C VAL A 459 -0.64 -27.59 10.99
N VAL A 460 -1.91 -27.72 10.60
CA VAL A 460 -3.00 -26.80 10.95
C VAL A 460 -3.35 -26.92 12.44
N MET A 461 -3.74 -25.80 13.05
CA MET A 461 -4.15 -25.69 14.44
C MET A 461 -5.31 -24.72 14.60
N GLU A 462 -6.05 -24.87 15.69
CA GLU A 462 -7.21 -24.02 15.99
C GLU A 462 -6.81 -22.72 16.70
N THR A 463 -5.71 -22.71 17.44
CA THR A 463 -5.27 -21.57 18.25
C THR A 463 -3.77 -21.59 18.50
N VAL A 464 -3.20 -20.41 18.78
CA VAL A 464 -1.83 -20.24 19.28
C VAL A 464 -1.74 -20.39 20.81
N GLY A 465 -2.85 -20.60 21.50
CA GLY A 465 -2.91 -20.76 22.95
C GLY A 465 -2.43 -19.51 23.70
N ASP A 466 -1.65 -19.71 24.77
CA ASP A 466 -1.12 -18.62 25.61
C ASP A 466 -0.03 -17.76 24.92
N LEU A 467 0.44 -18.17 23.73
CA LEU A 467 1.54 -17.51 23.04
C LEU A 467 1.25 -16.03 22.75
N ALA A 468 0.06 -15.71 22.27
CA ALA A 468 -0.31 -14.31 21.96
C ALA A 468 -0.20 -13.42 23.21
N GLY A 469 -0.68 -13.89 24.37
CA GLY A 469 -0.57 -13.15 25.62
C GLY A 469 0.87 -13.05 26.15
N HIS A 470 1.75 -14.02 25.86
CA HIS A 470 3.18 -13.89 26.16
C HIS A 470 3.91 -12.95 25.20
N LEU A 471 3.54 -12.93 23.93
CA LEU A 471 4.06 -12.01 22.93
C LEU A 471 3.66 -10.56 23.26
N ASP A 472 2.42 -10.32 23.70
CA ASP A 472 1.99 -8.99 24.14
C ASP A 472 2.80 -8.47 25.35
N ARG A 473 3.02 -9.33 26.35
CA ARG A 473 3.92 -8.99 27.47
C ARG A 473 5.36 -8.74 27.02
N LEU A 474 5.83 -9.44 25.99
CA LEU A 474 7.15 -9.21 25.40
C LEU A 474 7.20 -7.86 24.68
N ARG A 475 6.17 -7.52 23.89
CA ARG A 475 5.98 -6.22 23.23
C ARG A 475 6.12 -5.08 24.23
N GLN A 476 5.39 -5.13 25.34
CA GLN A 476 5.40 -4.10 26.38
C GLN A 476 6.81 -3.85 26.95
N VAL A 477 7.49 -4.92 27.39
CA VAL A 477 8.84 -4.80 27.97
C VAL A 477 9.88 -4.34 26.94
N CYS A 478 9.74 -4.73 25.67
CA CYS A 478 10.62 -4.24 24.61
C CYS A 478 10.36 -2.74 24.33
N SER A 479 9.10 -2.32 24.31
CA SER A 479 8.73 -0.91 24.12
C SER A 479 9.32 -0.01 25.18
N GLU A 480 9.23 -0.41 26.46
CA GLU A 480 9.81 0.33 27.59
C GLU A 480 11.33 0.47 27.44
N TYR A 481 12.01 -0.64 27.12
CA TYR A 481 13.46 -0.63 26.92
C TYR A 481 13.88 0.30 25.77
N LEU A 482 13.21 0.19 24.62
CA LEU A 482 13.53 0.97 23.41
C LEU A 482 13.29 2.47 23.62
N ALA A 483 12.31 2.86 24.45
CA ALA A 483 12.05 4.26 24.78
C ALA A 483 13.18 4.89 25.62
N ASP A 484 13.77 4.14 26.55
CA ASP A 484 14.77 4.66 27.50
C ASP A 484 16.23 4.45 27.05
N HIS A 485 16.48 3.59 26.05
CA HIS A 485 17.84 3.14 25.69
C HIS A 485 18.11 3.15 24.18
N LYS A 486 18.22 4.34 23.57
CA LYS A 486 18.53 4.51 22.14
C LYS A 486 19.87 3.87 21.72
N ASP A 487 20.91 3.98 22.55
CA ASP A 487 22.25 3.38 22.30
C ASP A 487 22.49 2.07 23.08
N GLY A 488 21.41 1.37 23.42
CA GLY A 488 21.47 0.14 24.20
C GLY A 488 22.19 -1.00 23.46
N ILE A 489 22.92 -1.85 24.21
CA ILE A 489 23.50 -3.08 23.63
C ILE A 489 22.38 -4.00 23.15
N GLY A 490 22.37 -4.33 21.86
CA GLY A 490 21.37 -5.17 21.23
C GLY A 490 20.08 -4.43 20.83
N HIS A 491 20.12 -3.10 20.74
CA HIS A 491 18.97 -2.25 20.41
C HIS A 491 18.33 -2.65 19.07
N GLU A 492 19.13 -2.80 18.01
CA GLU A 492 18.64 -3.11 16.66
C GLU A 492 17.92 -4.48 16.61
N GLU A 493 18.52 -5.53 17.20
CA GLU A 493 17.89 -6.85 17.23
C GLU A 493 16.60 -6.88 18.07
N ILE A 494 16.52 -6.07 19.13
CA ILE A 494 15.32 -5.92 19.94
C ILE A 494 14.25 -5.15 19.16
N LEU A 495 14.63 -4.10 18.43
CA LEU A 495 13.73 -3.28 17.62
C LEU A 495 13.09 -4.09 16.49
N ASP A 496 13.89 -4.87 15.76
CA ASP A 496 13.40 -5.76 14.70
C ASP A 496 12.41 -6.81 15.24
N MET A 497 12.75 -7.41 16.37
CA MET A 497 11.85 -8.36 17.05
C MET A 497 10.59 -7.66 17.53
N TYR A 498 10.69 -6.46 18.10
CA TYR A 498 9.54 -5.68 18.55
C TYR A 498 8.56 -5.44 17.41
N PHE A 499 9.03 -4.98 16.24
CA PHE A 499 8.16 -4.80 15.08
C PHE A 499 7.53 -6.11 14.58
N LYS A 500 8.30 -7.21 14.52
CA LYS A 500 7.75 -8.53 14.17
C LYS A 500 6.65 -8.98 15.14
N VAL A 501 6.85 -8.77 16.44
CA VAL A 501 5.86 -9.10 17.46
C VAL A 501 4.62 -8.20 17.34
N CYS A 502 4.79 -6.90 17.10
CA CYS A 502 3.69 -5.97 16.85
C CYS A 502 2.87 -6.39 15.62
N ASN A 503 3.52 -6.66 14.49
CA ASN A 503 2.83 -7.10 13.28
C ASN A 503 2.05 -8.40 13.52
N PHE A 504 2.66 -9.37 14.21
CA PHE A 504 2.01 -10.64 14.51
C PHE A 504 0.75 -10.44 15.36
N LEU A 505 0.81 -9.58 16.38
CA LEU A 505 -0.33 -9.25 17.24
C LEU A 505 -1.41 -8.47 16.48
N ASN A 506 -1.03 -7.52 15.62
CA ASN A 506 -1.98 -6.80 14.77
C ASN A 506 -2.77 -7.76 13.87
N ILE A 507 -2.11 -8.76 13.27
CA ILE A 507 -2.79 -9.80 12.47
C ILE A 507 -3.60 -10.74 13.37
N TYR A 508 -3.13 -11.03 14.59
CA TYR A 508 -3.85 -11.84 15.56
C TYR A 508 -5.20 -11.23 15.93
N ASP A 509 -5.27 -9.91 16.07
CA ASP A 509 -6.51 -9.19 16.38
C ASP A 509 -7.51 -9.20 15.21
N LEU A 510 -7.02 -9.39 13.98
CA LEU A 510 -7.84 -9.54 12.78
C LEU A 510 -8.35 -10.96 12.57
N LEU A 511 -7.96 -11.96 13.38
CA LEU A 511 -8.35 -13.35 13.13
C LEU A 511 -9.87 -13.54 13.02
N GLY A 512 -10.24 -14.43 12.11
CA GLY A 512 -11.63 -14.75 11.81
C GLY A 512 -11.76 -16.07 11.05
N PRO A 513 -12.97 -16.41 10.56
CA PRO A 513 -13.21 -17.66 9.84
C PRO A 513 -12.50 -17.72 8.48
N ASP A 514 -11.91 -16.62 8.04
CA ASP A 514 -11.14 -16.39 6.82
C ASP A 514 -9.63 -16.70 6.96
N TYR A 515 -9.19 -17.13 8.15
CA TYR A 515 -7.80 -17.42 8.47
C TYR A 515 -7.55 -18.90 8.73
N CYS A 516 -6.31 -19.32 8.49
CA CYS A 516 -5.77 -20.62 8.87
C CYS A 516 -4.53 -20.40 9.74
N ILE A 517 -4.50 -21.00 10.92
CA ILE A 517 -3.31 -20.99 11.78
C ILE A 517 -2.58 -22.31 11.55
N TYR A 518 -1.29 -22.24 11.24
CA TYR A 518 -0.50 -23.45 11.06
C TYR A 518 0.94 -23.26 11.52
N ASN A 519 1.66 -24.37 11.67
CA ASN A 519 3.07 -24.37 12.01
C ASN A 519 3.88 -25.26 11.07
N GLY A 520 5.16 -24.95 10.93
CA GLY A 520 6.05 -25.59 9.97
C GLY A 520 7.52 -25.36 10.27
N PHE A 521 8.35 -25.77 9.32
CA PHE A 521 9.78 -25.50 9.33
C PHE A 521 10.17 -24.76 8.06
N ASN A 522 11.04 -23.76 8.20
CA ASN A 522 11.71 -23.12 7.07
C ASN A 522 12.79 -24.07 6.52
N ASP A 523 13.36 -23.72 5.36
CA ASP A 523 14.41 -24.52 4.70
C ASP A 523 15.66 -24.71 5.58
N ASP A 524 15.95 -23.75 6.47
CA ASP A 524 17.03 -23.80 7.45
C ASP A 524 16.69 -24.60 8.72
N LYS A 525 15.52 -25.25 8.76
CA LYS A 525 14.94 -25.99 9.89
C LYS A 525 14.58 -25.15 11.10
N SER A 526 14.49 -23.82 10.96
CA SER A 526 13.86 -22.97 11.98
C SER A 526 12.35 -23.24 12.05
N PHE A 527 11.81 -23.26 13.26
CA PHE A 527 10.41 -23.57 13.54
C PHE A 527 9.59 -22.29 13.58
N PHE A 528 8.48 -22.26 12.84
CA PHE A 528 7.60 -21.11 12.77
C PHE A 528 6.13 -21.46 13.04
N ILE A 529 5.38 -20.44 13.47
CA ILE A 529 3.92 -20.43 13.53
C ILE A 529 3.45 -19.28 12.66
N LYS A 530 2.47 -19.52 11.78
CA LYS A 530 1.95 -18.53 10.85
C LYS A 530 0.44 -18.35 11.02
N LEU A 531 0.02 -17.10 11.05
CA LEU A 531 -1.35 -16.65 10.87
C LEU A 531 -1.52 -16.37 9.38
N PHE A 532 -2.25 -17.24 8.68
CA PHE A 532 -2.38 -17.14 7.23
C PHE A 532 -3.79 -16.69 6.84
N CYS A 533 -3.90 -15.52 6.23
CA CYS A 533 -5.14 -15.03 5.63
C CYS A 533 -5.42 -15.82 4.35
N VAL A 534 -6.46 -16.65 4.37
CA VAL A 534 -6.84 -17.50 3.24
C VAL A 534 -7.76 -16.75 2.28
N ASP A 535 -8.73 -16.02 2.84
CA ASP A 535 -9.71 -15.21 2.11
C ASP A 535 -9.64 -13.73 2.53
N PRO A 536 -8.99 -12.84 1.77
CA PRO A 536 -8.78 -11.45 2.18
C PRO A 536 -10.02 -10.56 2.04
N ALA A 537 -11.15 -11.10 1.57
CA ALA A 537 -12.35 -10.33 1.20
C ALA A 537 -12.87 -9.43 2.32
N ARG A 538 -12.90 -9.94 3.55
CA ARG A 538 -13.41 -9.19 4.71
C ARG A 538 -12.54 -7.96 4.98
N ASN A 539 -11.23 -8.15 5.09
CA ASN A 539 -10.30 -7.07 5.40
C ASN A 539 -10.24 -6.04 4.27
N LEU A 540 -10.20 -6.48 3.01
CA LEU A 540 -10.23 -5.58 1.85
C LEU A 540 -11.52 -4.76 1.78
N SER A 541 -12.67 -5.37 2.10
CA SER A 541 -13.95 -4.62 2.16
C SER A 541 -13.89 -3.55 3.24
N SER A 542 -13.44 -3.88 4.46
CA SER A 542 -13.33 -2.91 5.55
C SER A 542 -12.47 -1.70 5.20
N CYS A 543 -11.40 -1.89 4.42
CA CYS A 543 -10.60 -0.77 3.91
C CYS A 543 -11.35 0.05 2.85
N MET A 544 -11.99 -0.61 1.87
CA MET A 544 -12.73 0.09 0.80
C MET A 544 -13.97 0.82 1.29
N ASP A 545 -14.57 0.39 2.40
CA ASP A 545 -15.74 1.04 3.00
C ASP A 545 -15.39 2.41 3.61
N LYS A 546 -14.09 2.75 3.72
CA LYS A 546 -13.61 4.11 4.04
C LYS A 546 -13.70 5.09 2.86
N ALA A 547 -13.98 4.61 1.65
CA ALA A 547 -14.17 5.43 0.46
C ALA A 547 -15.65 5.51 0.09
N ILE A 548 -16.05 6.61 -0.55
CA ILE A 548 -17.39 6.75 -1.13
C ILE A 548 -17.57 5.74 -2.26
N GLY A 549 -16.59 5.63 -3.16
CA GLY A 549 -16.63 4.72 -4.29
C GLY A 549 -15.29 4.05 -4.54
N SER A 550 -15.32 2.77 -4.86
CA SER A 550 -14.13 1.97 -5.19
C SER A 550 -14.24 1.37 -6.59
N ILE A 551 -13.31 1.73 -7.47
CA ILE A 551 -13.27 1.29 -8.86
C ILE A 551 -12.09 0.33 -9.03
N LEU A 552 -12.37 -0.95 -9.19
CA LEU A 552 -11.39 -2.01 -9.37
C LEU A 552 -11.33 -2.38 -10.85
N PHE A 553 -10.18 -2.21 -11.49
CA PHE A 553 -10.04 -2.45 -12.93
C PHE A 553 -8.77 -3.23 -13.25
N SER A 554 -8.84 -4.09 -14.27
CA SER A 554 -7.72 -4.94 -14.67
C SER A 554 -7.97 -5.56 -16.05
N ALA A 555 -6.90 -5.95 -16.75
CA ALA A 555 -7.02 -6.70 -18.01
C ALA A 555 -7.47 -8.16 -17.82
N THR A 556 -7.20 -8.74 -16.64
CA THR A 556 -7.40 -10.17 -16.38
C THR A 556 -8.20 -10.36 -15.09
N LEU A 557 -9.50 -10.10 -15.14
CA LEU A 557 -10.44 -10.34 -14.03
C LEU A 557 -11.38 -11.51 -14.30
N LEU A 558 -10.95 -12.52 -15.07
CA LEU A 558 -11.77 -13.70 -15.35
C LEU A 558 -11.40 -14.90 -14.46
N PRO A 559 -12.41 -15.64 -13.95
CA PRO A 559 -13.83 -15.31 -13.91
C PRO A 559 -14.15 -14.16 -12.94
N ILE A 560 -14.96 -13.18 -13.35
CA ILE A 560 -15.24 -11.97 -12.53
C ILE A 560 -15.83 -12.29 -11.15
N GLN A 561 -16.68 -13.31 -11.07
CA GLN A 561 -17.28 -13.74 -9.80
C GLN A 561 -16.27 -14.28 -8.79
N TYR A 562 -15.16 -14.87 -9.25
CA TYR A 562 -14.07 -15.29 -8.37
C TYR A 562 -13.39 -14.07 -7.74
N TYR A 563 -13.00 -13.11 -8.57
CA TYR A 563 -12.31 -11.91 -8.14
C TYR A 563 -13.19 -11.00 -7.29
N LYS A 564 -14.42 -10.71 -7.76
CA LYS A 564 -15.41 -9.91 -7.04
C LYS A 564 -15.56 -10.39 -5.60
N LYS A 565 -15.66 -11.70 -5.41
CA LYS A 565 -15.80 -12.29 -4.08
C LYS A 565 -14.57 -12.08 -3.21
N LEU A 566 -13.37 -12.39 -3.72
CA LEU A 566 -12.12 -12.30 -2.95
C LEU A 566 -11.67 -10.85 -2.69
N LEU A 567 -12.12 -9.92 -3.53
CA LEU A 567 -11.86 -8.49 -3.39
C LEU A 567 -12.93 -7.80 -2.55
N GLY A 568 -13.83 -8.51 -1.85
CA GLY A 568 -14.80 -7.90 -0.94
C GLY A 568 -16.03 -7.27 -1.62
N GLY A 569 -16.33 -7.67 -2.85
CA GLY A 569 -17.54 -7.25 -3.57
C GLY A 569 -18.79 -8.01 -3.14
N THR A 570 -19.94 -7.36 -3.31
CA THR A 570 -21.28 -7.83 -2.95
C THR A 570 -22.15 -8.05 -4.21
N PRO A 571 -23.27 -8.79 -4.14
CA PRO A 571 -24.15 -8.98 -5.30
C PRO A 571 -24.65 -7.68 -5.94
N ASP A 572 -24.80 -6.61 -5.15
CA ASP A 572 -25.30 -5.31 -5.61
C ASP A 572 -24.23 -4.45 -6.31
N ASP A 573 -22.95 -4.83 -6.20
CA ASP A 573 -21.85 -4.09 -6.83
C ASP A 573 -21.81 -4.32 -8.34
N TYR A 574 -21.37 -3.30 -9.07
CA TYR A 574 -21.42 -3.30 -10.53
C TYR A 574 -20.28 -4.12 -11.15
N GLU A 575 -20.58 -4.75 -12.28
CA GLU A 575 -19.65 -5.57 -13.07
C GLU A 575 -19.71 -5.11 -14.52
N VAL A 576 -18.56 -4.75 -15.08
CA VAL A 576 -18.44 -4.27 -16.46
C VAL A 576 -17.35 -5.04 -17.18
N TYR A 577 -17.69 -5.48 -18.38
CA TYR A 577 -16.74 -6.03 -19.34
C TYR A 577 -16.61 -5.04 -20.51
N ALA A 578 -15.49 -4.34 -20.59
CA ALA A 578 -15.23 -3.44 -21.71
C ALA A 578 -14.86 -4.26 -22.94
N ASN A 579 -15.54 -3.99 -24.06
CA ASN A 579 -15.24 -4.66 -25.32
C ASN A 579 -13.82 -4.30 -25.79
N SER A 580 -13.09 -5.29 -26.31
CA SER A 580 -11.81 -5.03 -26.97
C SER A 580 -12.02 -4.23 -28.25
N VAL A 581 -11.17 -3.24 -28.48
CA VAL A 581 -11.08 -2.48 -29.74
C VAL A 581 -10.21 -3.20 -30.80
N PHE A 582 -9.57 -4.30 -30.42
CA PHE A 582 -8.65 -5.05 -31.26
C PHE A 582 -9.38 -5.93 -32.29
N ASP A 583 -8.96 -5.87 -33.56
CA ASP A 583 -9.48 -6.76 -34.60
C ASP A 583 -8.94 -8.20 -34.41
N ARG A 584 -9.85 -9.16 -34.25
CA ARG A 584 -9.50 -10.59 -34.11
C ARG A 584 -8.71 -11.11 -35.31
N ASN A 585 -8.90 -10.53 -36.49
CA ASN A 585 -8.13 -10.90 -37.69
C ASN A 585 -6.63 -10.59 -37.57
N ASN A 586 -6.24 -9.69 -36.67
CA ASN A 586 -4.84 -9.39 -36.40
C ASN A 586 -4.20 -10.36 -35.40
N ARG A 587 -4.93 -11.36 -34.87
CA ARG A 587 -4.36 -12.34 -33.95
C ARG A 587 -4.76 -13.77 -34.29
N LEU A 588 -3.77 -14.59 -34.61
CA LEU A 588 -3.93 -16.03 -34.67
C LEU A 588 -3.76 -16.66 -33.29
N LEU A 589 -4.82 -17.25 -32.74
CA LEU A 589 -4.79 -18.05 -31.51
C LEU A 589 -4.84 -19.54 -31.86
N ILE A 590 -3.78 -20.27 -31.52
CA ILE A 590 -3.67 -21.72 -31.75
C ILE A 590 -3.51 -22.49 -30.45
N GLN A 591 -4.01 -23.73 -30.45
CA GLN A 591 -3.88 -24.68 -29.35
C GLN A 591 -3.32 -25.99 -29.87
N ALA A 592 -2.21 -26.45 -29.29
CA ALA A 592 -1.69 -27.78 -29.59
C ALA A 592 -2.51 -28.88 -28.88
N THR A 593 -2.78 -29.98 -29.57
CA THR A 593 -3.58 -31.10 -29.03
C THR A 593 -2.79 -32.36 -28.71
N ASP A 594 -1.52 -32.43 -29.08
CA ASP A 594 -0.64 -33.61 -29.03
C ASP A 594 0.56 -33.45 -28.06
N VAL A 595 0.63 -32.35 -27.33
CA VAL A 595 1.68 -32.06 -26.33
C VAL A 595 1.09 -31.74 -24.95
N THR A 596 1.83 -32.09 -23.90
CA THR A 596 1.39 -31.87 -22.51
C THR A 596 2.56 -31.50 -21.58
N SER A 597 2.30 -30.63 -20.61
CA SER A 597 3.30 -30.23 -19.59
C SER A 597 3.07 -30.87 -18.21
N ARG A 598 2.09 -31.79 -18.10
CA ARG A 598 1.81 -32.55 -16.86
C ARG A 598 3.04 -33.28 -16.36
N TYR A 599 3.17 -33.40 -15.03
CA TYR A 599 4.31 -34.08 -14.42
C TYR A 599 4.54 -35.49 -14.98
N SER A 600 3.48 -36.28 -15.15
CA SER A 600 3.55 -37.63 -15.74
C SER A 600 3.95 -37.65 -17.23
N GLY A 601 3.80 -36.53 -17.94
CA GLY A 601 4.15 -36.38 -19.35
C GLY A 601 5.52 -35.75 -19.59
N ARG A 602 6.29 -35.39 -18.55
CA ARG A 602 7.61 -34.75 -18.66
C ARG A 602 8.70 -35.75 -19.08
N THR A 603 8.64 -36.17 -20.33
CA THR A 603 9.60 -37.08 -20.97
C THR A 603 10.41 -36.35 -22.03
N ARG A 604 11.62 -36.85 -22.36
CA ARG A 604 12.45 -36.27 -23.43
C ARG A 604 11.72 -36.17 -24.77
N ALA A 605 10.86 -37.13 -25.09
CA ALA A 605 10.04 -37.11 -26.30
C ALA A 605 9.06 -35.92 -26.32
N GLN A 606 8.38 -35.65 -25.21
CA GLN A 606 7.47 -34.51 -25.09
C GLN A 606 8.22 -33.18 -25.13
N PHE A 607 9.39 -33.06 -24.48
CA PHE A 607 10.22 -31.85 -24.58
C PHE A 607 10.71 -31.60 -26.01
N LYS A 608 11.07 -32.65 -26.75
CA LYS A 608 11.42 -32.55 -28.17
C LYS A 608 10.26 -32.07 -29.02
N MET A 609 9.05 -32.61 -28.82
CA MET A 609 7.86 -32.11 -29.51
C MET A 609 7.59 -30.62 -29.21
N MET A 610 7.75 -30.18 -27.96
CA MET A 610 7.62 -28.76 -27.60
C MET A 610 8.65 -27.88 -28.34
N ALA A 611 9.91 -28.31 -28.39
CA ALA A 611 10.97 -27.61 -29.13
C ALA A 611 10.67 -27.56 -30.63
N GLU A 612 10.15 -28.64 -31.21
CA GLU A 612 9.74 -28.69 -32.61
C GLU A 612 8.58 -27.74 -32.93
N TYR A 613 7.60 -27.63 -32.02
CA TYR A 613 6.53 -26.65 -32.13
C TYR A 613 7.06 -25.21 -32.19
N ILE A 614 7.98 -24.87 -31.28
CA ILE A 614 8.64 -23.55 -31.25
C ILE A 614 9.30 -23.32 -32.61
N TYR A 615 10.14 -24.27 -33.07
CA TYR A 615 10.83 -24.19 -34.35
C TYR A 615 9.87 -23.98 -35.54
N ARG A 616 8.78 -24.75 -35.62
CA ARG A 616 7.80 -24.66 -36.72
C ARG A 616 7.04 -23.34 -36.71
N ILE A 617 6.79 -22.74 -35.54
CA ILE A 617 6.14 -21.43 -35.41
C ILE A 617 7.10 -20.31 -35.81
N VAL A 618 8.30 -20.27 -35.23
CA VAL A 618 9.24 -19.15 -35.41
C VAL A 618 9.89 -19.11 -36.80
N THR A 619 9.92 -20.24 -37.51
CA THR A 619 10.40 -20.31 -38.91
C THR A 619 9.33 -19.91 -39.93
N ALA A 620 8.07 -19.78 -39.53
CA ALA A 620 7.00 -19.35 -40.44
C ALA A 620 7.06 -17.85 -40.75
N LYS A 621 7.57 -17.04 -39.81
CA LYS A 621 7.75 -15.59 -39.98
C LYS A 621 8.89 -15.09 -39.09
N THR A 622 9.85 -14.39 -39.68
CA THR A 622 10.95 -13.74 -38.93
C THR A 622 10.40 -12.60 -38.07
N GLY A 623 10.85 -12.55 -36.82
CA GLY A 623 10.57 -11.47 -35.87
C GLY A 623 10.81 -11.91 -34.43
N ASN A 624 10.23 -11.19 -33.48
CA ASN A 624 10.45 -11.42 -32.06
C ASN A 624 9.39 -12.33 -31.44
N TYR A 625 9.83 -13.35 -30.71
CA TYR A 625 8.98 -14.33 -30.02
C TYR A 625 9.36 -14.48 -28.55
N MET A 626 8.35 -14.65 -27.70
CA MET A 626 8.53 -15.00 -26.29
C MET A 626 7.93 -16.38 -26.00
N VAL A 627 8.73 -17.23 -25.36
CA VAL A 627 8.37 -18.59 -24.98
C VAL A 627 8.27 -18.68 -23.45
N PHE A 628 7.07 -18.92 -22.94
CA PHE A 628 6.81 -19.02 -21.51
C PHE A 628 6.69 -20.47 -21.05
N ALA A 629 7.59 -20.89 -20.17
CA ALA A 629 7.64 -22.21 -19.55
C ALA A 629 7.02 -22.19 -18.13
N PRO A 630 6.52 -23.33 -17.61
CA PRO A 630 5.87 -23.37 -16.30
C PRO A 630 6.84 -23.36 -15.11
N SER A 631 8.13 -23.62 -15.36
CA SER A 631 9.20 -23.53 -14.36
C SER A 631 10.58 -23.43 -15.02
N TYR A 632 11.59 -22.94 -14.29
CA TYR A 632 12.97 -22.89 -14.76
C TYR A 632 13.49 -24.27 -15.19
N ALA A 633 13.21 -25.31 -14.40
CA ALA A 633 13.61 -26.68 -14.74
C ALA A 633 12.99 -27.15 -16.06
N TYR A 634 11.70 -26.87 -16.30
CA TYR A 634 11.04 -27.23 -17.55
C TYR A 634 11.57 -26.41 -18.72
N MET A 635 11.78 -25.11 -18.51
CA MET A 635 12.34 -24.18 -19.50
C MET A 635 13.69 -24.67 -20.01
N ARG A 636 14.62 -25.00 -19.10
CA ARG A 636 15.96 -25.49 -19.46
C ARG A 636 15.90 -26.77 -20.29
N GLN A 637 15.05 -27.73 -19.92
CA GLN A 637 14.92 -28.99 -20.68
C GLN A 637 14.50 -28.76 -22.14
N VAL A 638 13.54 -27.87 -22.39
CA VAL A 638 13.10 -27.55 -23.76
C VAL A 638 14.14 -26.69 -24.48
N TYR A 639 14.72 -25.70 -23.79
CA TYR A 639 15.77 -24.84 -24.32
C TYR A 639 17.00 -25.63 -24.77
N ASP A 640 17.50 -26.55 -23.93
CA ASP A 640 18.68 -27.35 -24.25
C ASP A 640 18.46 -28.19 -25.53
N ILE A 641 17.26 -28.78 -25.68
CA ILE A 641 16.89 -29.52 -26.89
C ILE A 641 16.74 -28.58 -28.10
N TYR A 642 16.16 -27.39 -27.92
CA TYR A 642 16.05 -26.39 -28.98
C TYR A 642 17.43 -25.97 -29.50
N MET A 643 18.35 -25.70 -28.58
CA MET A 643 19.74 -25.33 -28.89
C MET A 643 20.53 -26.50 -29.52
N GLU A 644 20.27 -27.75 -29.12
CA GLU A 644 20.95 -28.92 -29.67
C GLU A 644 20.45 -29.28 -31.08
N GLU A 645 19.13 -29.22 -31.33
CA GLU A 645 18.53 -29.82 -32.52
C GLU A 645 17.99 -28.83 -33.56
N TYR A 646 17.65 -27.60 -33.18
CA TYR A 646 16.90 -26.68 -34.04
C TYR A 646 17.58 -25.33 -34.29
N THR A 647 18.57 -24.95 -33.47
CA THR A 647 19.12 -23.59 -33.56
C THR A 647 19.94 -23.32 -34.82
N ASP A 648 19.77 -22.13 -35.39
CA ASP A 648 20.55 -21.63 -36.52
C ASP A 648 21.06 -20.21 -36.21
N PRO A 649 22.33 -20.05 -35.76
CA PRO A 649 22.91 -18.74 -35.43
C PRO A 649 22.91 -17.74 -36.60
N GLY A 650 22.74 -18.21 -37.84
CA GLY A 650 22.60 -17.37 -39.03
C GLY A 650 21.21 -16.73 -39.16
N ARG A 651 20.17 -17.33 -38.58
CA ARG A 651 18.76 -16.91 -38.74
C ARG A 651 18.11 -16.42 -37.45
N GLU A 652 18.62 -16.85 -36.31
CA GLU A 652 18.00 -16.55 -35.02
C GLU A 652 19.02 -16.21 -33.94
N GLU A 653 18.54 -15.46 -32.96
CA GLU A 653 19.17 -15.18 -31.69
C GLU A 653 18.26 -15.73 -30.59
N VAL A 654 18.82 -16.52 -29.67
CA VAL A 654 18.05 -17.13 -28.59
C VAL A 654 18.59 -16.64 -27.26
N CYS A 655 17.71 -16.14 -26.40
CA CYS A 655 18.04 -15.73 -25.04
C CYS A 655 17.18 -16.48 -24.01
N ILE A 656 17.72 -16.66 -22.81
CA ILE A 656 17.06 -17.39 -21.71
C ILE A 656 17.11 -16.60 -20.42
N GLN A 657 15.98 -16.58 -19.71
CA GLN A 657 15.88 -15.99 -18.38
C GLN A 657 16.68 -16.81 -17.35
N SER A 658 17.49 -16.13 -16.53
CA SER A 658 18.15 -16.74 -15.38
C SER A 658 17.28 -16.66 -14.12
N GLU A 659 17.51 -17.55 -13.15
CA GLU A 659 16.75 -17.60 -11.88
C GLU A 659 16.94 -16.35 -11.02
N ARG A 660 18.08 -15.67 -11.18
CA ARG A 660 18.42 -14.43 -10.49
C ARG A 660 18.94 -13.45 -11.53
N MET A 661 18.06 -12.57 -12.00
CA MET A 661 18.42 -11.42 -12.82
C MET A 661 18.40 -10.16 -11.97
N ARG A 662 19.52 -9.42 -11.97
CA ARG A 662 19.60 -8.03 -11.50
C ARG A 662 18.83 -7.11 -12.45
N GLU A 663 18.54 -5.89 -12.01
CA GLU A 663 17.72 -4.93 -12.77
C GLU A 663 18.35 -4.58 -14.13
N ASP A 664 19.66 -4.35 -14.16
CA ASP A 664 20.44 -4.11 -15.37
C ASP A 664 20.43 -5.30 -16.34
N GLU A 665 20.53 -6.53 -15.85
CA GLU A 665 20.43 -7.74 -16.69
C GLU A 665 19.02 -7.89 -17.31
N ARG A 666 17.97 -7.44 -16.61
CA ARG A 666 16.59 -7.44 -17.14
C ARG A 666 16.43 -6.39 -18.23
N GLU A 667 16.98 -5.19 -18.01
CA GLU A 667 16.99 -4.13 -19.01
C GLU A 667 17.77 -4.56 -20.26
N GLU A 668 18.92 -5.22 -20.09
CA GLU A 668 19.69 -5.78 -21.21
C GLU A 668 18.91 -6.87 -21.95
N PHE A 669 18.21 -7.76 -21.23
CA PHE A 669 17.35 -8.76 -21.86
C PHE A 669 16.24 -8.11 -22.69
N LEU A 670 15.60 -7.05 -22.19
CA LEU A 670 14.50 -6.36 -22.87
C LEU A 670 14.96 -5.45 -23.99
N SER A 671 16.13 -4.81 -23.88
CA SER A 671 16.65 -3.93 -24.93
C SER A 671 16.88 -4.68 -26.24
N ARG A 672 17.17 -5.99 -26.19
CA ARG A 672 17.26 -6.86 -27.37
C ARG A 672 15.95 -6.93 -28.17
N PHE A 673 14.80 -6.78 -27.51
CA PHE A 673 13.48 -6.78 -28.15
C PHE A 673 13.11 -5.41 -28.74
N ARG A 674 13.80 -4.33 -28.35
CA ARG A 674 13.53 -2.94 -28.76
C ARG A 674 14.34 -2.48 -29.99
N ARG A 675 14.88 -3.40 -30.80
CA ARG A 675 15.76 -3.05 -31.94
C ARG A 675 15.05 -2.07 -32.89
N GLU A 676 15.71 -0.96 -33.20
CA GLU A 676 15.23 0.05 -34.15
C GLU A 676 15.11 -0.55 -35.56
N PRO A 677 14.11 -0.11 -36.36
CA PRO A 677 14.00 -0.48 -37.77
C PRO A 677 15.28 -0.12 -38.52
N VAL A 678 15.75 -1.02 -39.39
CA VAL A 678 17.03 -0.85 -40.11
C VAL A 678 16.93 0.20 -41.25
N SER A 679 15.84 0.96 -41.37
CA SER A 679 15.67 1.94 -42.45
C SER A 679 14.92 3.22 -42.07
N ASP A 680 15.48 4.37 -42.45
CA ASP A 680 14.90 5.74 -42.34
C ASP A 680 13.69 5.99 -43.29
N VAL A 681 13.00 4.94 -43.74
CA VAL A 681 11.87 5.06 -44.67
C VAL A 681 10.57 4.78 -43.92
N ALA A 682 9.76 5.83 -43.75
CA ALA A 682 8.53 5.85 -42.94
C ALA A 682 7.42 4.87 -43.35
N ASP A 683 7.62 4.05 -44.40
CA ASP A 683 6.65 3.09 -44.95
C ASP A 683 7.27 1.73 -45.33
N ALA A 684 8.50 1.42 -44.89
CA ALA A 684 9.10 0.11 -45.11
C ALA A 684 8.63 -0.88 -44.01
N PRO A 685 8.20 -2.11 -44.34
CA PRO A 685 7.84 -3.11 -43.33
C PRO A 685 9.07 -3.41 -42.46
N ASP A 686 8.89 -3.54 -41.14
CA ASP A 686 9.97 -3.87 -40.21
C ASP A 686 10.74 -5.11 -40.68
N VAL A 687 11.94 -4.89 -41.21
CA VAL A 687 12.81 -5.98 -41.66
C VAL A 687 13.68 -6.40 -40.48
N PHE A 688 13.21 -7.40 -39.75
CA PHE A 688 14.05 -8.11 -38.79
C PHE A 688 15.07 -8.96 -39.57
N ASP A 689 16.37 -8.68 -39.40
CA ASP A 689 17.44 -9.48 -40.02
C ASP A 689 17.50 -10.91 -39.47
N LYS A 690 17.05 -11.11 -38.22
CA LYS A 690 17.01 -12.40 -37.53
C LYS A 690 15.77 -12.51 -36.62
N THR A 691 15.35 -13.74 -36.38
CA THR A 691 14.34 -14.05 -35.37
C THR A 691 14.96 -13.94 -33.97
N LEU A 692 14.30 -13.27 -33.03
CA LEU A 692 14.69 -13.29 -31.61
C LEU A 692 13.74 -14.18 -30.83
N ILE A 693 14.28 -15.10 -30.01
CA ILE A 693 13.49 -16.01 -29.17
C ILE A 693 13.91 -15.86 -27.72
N GLY A 694 13.01 -15.35 -26.88
CA GLY A 694 13.22 -15.25 -25.43
C GLY A 694 12.52 -16.36 -24.67
N PHE A 695 13.28 -17.25 -24.03
CA PHE A 695 12.76 -18.24 -23.08
C PHE A 695 12.60 -17.61 -21.69
N CYS A 696 11.38 -17.58 -21.19
CA CYS A 696 11.01 -16.99 -19.90
C CYS A 696 10.14 -17.95 -19.08
N VAL A 697 10.00 -17.68 -17.77
CA VAL A 697 9.09 -18.40 -16.88
C VAL A 697 7.74 -17.68 -16.79
N LEU A 698 6.66 -18.45 -16.90
CA LEU A 698 5.29 -17.98 -16.77
C LEU A 698 4.98 -17.54 -15.34
N GLY A 699 4.36 -16.37 -15.17
CA GLY A 699 4.19 -15.72 -13.86
C GLY A 699 5.49 -15.14 -13.28
N GLY A 700 6.54 -15.05 -14.10
CA GLY A 700 7.75 -14.28 -13.79
C GLY A 700 7.65 -12.83 -14.28
N ILE A 701 8.66 -12.05 -13.95
CA ILE A 701 8.77 -10.61 -14.29
C ILE A 701 8.47 -10.26 -15.76
N PHE A 702 8.82 -11.13 -16.71
CA PHE A 702 8.61 -10.89 -18.15
C PHE A 702 7.18 -11.20 -18.64
N ALA A 703 6.45 -12.08 -17.94
CA ALA A 703 5.05 -12.35 -18.25
C ALA A 703 4.13 -11.21 -17.77
N GLU A 704 4.62 -10.44 -16.80
CA GLU A 704 3.82 -9.54 -15.99
C GLU A 704 4.23 -8.07 -16.15
N GLY A 705 5.51 -7.71 -16.06
CA GLY A 705 5.95 -6.35 -15.75
C GLY A 705 6.59 -5.54 -16.89
N ILE A 706 6.50 -5.98 -18.15
CA ILE A 706 7.26 -5.34 -19.24
C ILE A 706 6.39 -4.59 -20.23
N ASP A 707 6.89 -3.44 -20.68
CA ASP A 707 6.32 -2.60 -21.74
C ASP A 707 7.23 -2.68 -22.99
N LEU A 708 6.83 -3.52 -23.96
CA LEU A 708 7.42 -3.66 -25.30
C LEU A 708 6.47 -2.96 -26.28
N LYS A 709 6.82 -1.77 -26.78
CA LYS A 709 5.98 -0.98 -27.71
C LYS A 709 6.33 -1.29 -29.18
N ASP A 710 5.47 -0.89 -30.12
CA ASP A 710 5.74 -0.79 -31.57
C ASP A 710 6.32 -2.06 -32.22
N ASP A 711 5.47 -3.07 -32.46
CA ASP A 711 5.83 -4.33 -33.17
C ASP A 711 7.01 -5.14 -32.58
N SER A 712 7.44 -4.81 -31.35
CA SER A 712 8.52 -5.50 -30.62
C SER A 712 8.27 -6.99 -30.37
N LEU A 713 7.07 -7.51 -30.59
CA LEU A 713 6.72 -8.91 -30.36
C LEU A 713 5.64 -9.39 -31.35
N ILE A 714 5.96 -10.39 -32.17
CA ILE A 714 5.02 -10.95 -33.18
C ILE A 714 4.48 -12.33 -32.78
N GLY A 715 4.99 -12.93 -31.70
CA GLY A 715 4.43 -14.16 -31.18
C GLY A 715 4.72 -14.47 -29.72
N VAL A 716 3.74 -15.09 -29.08
CA VAL A 716 3.78 -15.58 -27.70
C VAL A 716 3.47 -17.08 -27.69
N ILE A 717 4.39 -17.88 -27.17
CA ILE A 717 4.26 -19.33 -27.08
C ILE A 717 4.22 -19.71 -25.61
N ILE A 718 3.17 -20.39 -25.16
CA ILE A 718 2.94 -20.73 -23.75
C ILE A 718 2.93 -22.25 -23.58
N MET A 719 3.93 -22.78 -22.90
CA MET A 719 4.09 -24.21 -22.63
C MET A 719 3.44 -24.56 -21.29
N GLY A 720 2.17 -24.98 -21.32
CA GLY A 720 1.45 -25.40 -20.12
C GLY A 720 0.45 -24.39 -19.56
N THR A 721 -0.38 -24.87 -18.63
CA THR A 721 -1.52 -24.15 -18.06
C THR A 721 -1.18 -23.20 -16.89
N GLY A 722 0.11 -22.93 -16.65
CA GLY A 722 0.56 -21.99 -15.62
C GLY A 722 0.24 -22.34 -14.17
N LEU A 723 -0.16 -23.58 -13.88
CA LEU A 723 -0.51 -24.01 -12.53
C LEU A 723 0.61 -23.71 -11.54
N PRO A 724 0.31 -23.09 -10.39
CA PRO A 724 1.25 -22.95 -9.28
C PRO A 724 1.81 -24.31 -8.85
N GLN A 725 2.95 -24.29 -8.13
CA GLN A 725 3.50 -25.49 -7.52
C GLN A 725 2.49 -26.11 -6.55
N ILE A 726 2.29 -27.42 -6.66
CA ILE A 726 1.39 -28.17 -5.79
C ILE A 726 2.04 -28.36 -4.42
N GLY A 727 1.25 -28.15 -3.36
CA GLY A 727 1.69 -28.29 -1.97
C GLY A 727 1.81 -26.97 -1.22
N GLY A 728 2.26 -27.04 0.04
CA GLY A 728 2.44 -25.87 0.90
C GLY A 728 1.14 -25.14 1.21
N GLU A 729 1.19 -23.80 1.25
CA GLU A 729 0.02 -22.94 1.54
C GLU A 729 -1.09 -23.07 0.48
N ARG A 730 -0.75 -23.43 -0.77
CA ARG A 730 -1.75 -23.63 -1.82
C ARG A 730 -2.67 -24.82 -1.54
N ASP A 731 -2.18 -25.83 -0.82
CA ASP A 731 -3.03 -26.94 -0.36
C ASP A 731 -3.92 -26.53 0.82
N LEU A 732 -3.45 -25.66 1.72
CA LEU A 732 -4.28 -25.07 2.76
C LEU A 732 -5.42 -24.24 2.15
N LEU A 733 -5.10 -23.41 1.15
CA LEU A 733 -6.05 -22.64 0.37
C LEU A 733 -7.10 -23.53 -0.33
N ARG A 734 -6.64 -24.63 -0.94
CA ARG A 734 -7.52 -25.62 -1.58
C ARG A 734 -8.49 -26.21 -0.55
N ASN A 735 -7.95 -26.75 0.54
CA ASN A 735 -8.74 -27.46 1.55
C ASN A 735 -9.78 -26.52 2.19
N PHE A 736 -9.40 -25.27 2.49
CA PHE A 736 -10.30 -24.25 3.03
C PHE A 736 -11.54 -24.02 2.14
N TYR A 737 -11.33 -23.85 0.83
CA TYR A 737 -12.45 -23.61 -0.08
C TYR A 737 -13.25 -24.88 -0.38
N ASP A 738 -12.62 -26.06 -0.34
CA ASP A 738 -13.34 -27.34 -0.44
C ASP A 738 -14.26 -27.54 0.77
N GLU A 739 -13.79 -27.25 1.99
CA GLU A 739 -14.58 -27.27 3.23
C GLU A 739 -15.75 -26.27 3.20
N ALA A 740 -15.56 -25.13 2.55
CA ALA A 740 -16.62 -24.14 2.30
C ALA A 740 -17.59 -24.53 1.16
N GLY A 741 -17.53 -25.76 0.63
CA GLY A 741 -18.39 -26.26 -0.43
C GLY A 741 -18.13 -25.65 -1.81
N ARG A 742 -16.97 -25.02 -2.01
CA ARG A 742 -16.54 -24.43 -3.28
C ARG A 742 -15.56 -25.37 -4.00
N LYS A 743 -15.15 -25.00 -5.22
CA LYS A 743 -14.14 -25.73 -5.98
C LYS A 743 -12.75 -25.26 -5.55
N GLY A 744 -12.20 -25.81 -4.47
CA GLY A 744 -10.91 -25.37 -3.92
C GLY A 744 -9.75 -25.47 -4.91
N PHE A 745 -9.75 -26.50 -5.77
CA PHE A 745 -8.74 -26.62 -6.82
C PHE A 745 -8.82 -25.48 -7.87
N ASP A 746 -10.01 -24.97 -8.16
CA ASP A 746 -10.18 -23.82 -9.05
C ASP A 746 -9.57 -22.57 -8.39
N TYR A 747 -9.86 -22.36 -7.11
CA TYR A 747 -9.43 -21.17 -6.35
C TYR A 747 -7.92 -21.13 -6.11
N ALA A 748 -7.32 -22.28 -5.80
CA ALA A 748 -5.92 -22.37 -5.42
C ALA A 748 -4.98 -22.52 -6.63
N TYR A 749 -5.42 -23.17 -7.70
CA TYR A 749 -4.54 -23.60 -8.79
C TYR A 749 -5.03 -23.16 -10.18
N SER A 750 -6.25 -23.52 -10.58
CA SER A 750 -6.68 -23.39 -11.98
C SER A 750 -6.89 -21.94 -12.42
N ILE A 751 -7.59 -21.14 -11.61
CA ILE A 751 -7.85 -19.72 -11.92
C ILE A 751 -6.53 -18.93 -11.89
N PRO A 752 -5.71 -18.98 -10.82
CA PRO A 752 -4.39 -18.33 -10.83
C PRO A 752 -3.51 -18.73 -12.01
N GLY A 753 -3.50 -20.02 -12.39
CA GLY A 753 -2.74 -20.50 -13.53
C GLY A 753 -3.22 -19.92 -14.86
N MET A 754 -4.55 -19.88 -15.08
CA MET A 754 -5.12 -19.29 -16.29
C MET A 754 -4.85 -17.79 -16.40
N ASN A 755 -4.88 -17.06 -15.28
CA ASN A 755 -4.56 -15.63 -15.29
C ASN A 755 -3.11 -15.36 -15.74
N ARG A 756 -2.14 -16.15 -15.27
CA ARG A 756 -0.76 -16.06 -15.76
C ARG A 756 -0.66 -16.29 -17.27
N VAL A 757 -1.42 -17.27 -17.79
CA VAL A 757 -1.51 -17.55 -19.23
C VAL A 757 -2.08 -16.34 -19.99
N GLN A 758 -3.16 -15.76 -19.51
CA GLN A 758 -3.78 -14.58 -20.13
C GLN A 758 -2.88 -13.34 -20.09
N GLN A 759 -2.16 -13.12 -18.99
CA GLN A 759 -1.22 -12.00 -18.85
C GLN A 759 -0.03 -12.12 -19.79
N ALA A 760 0.51 -13.34 -19.96
CA ALA A 760 1.57 -13.61 -20.93
C ALA A 760 1.06 -13.42 -22.36
N ALA A 761 -0.12 -13.95 -22.68
CA ALA A 761 -0.75 -13.82 -23.99
C ALA A 761 -1.09 -12.34 -24.32
N GLY A 762 -1.55 -11.57 -23.33
CA GLY A 762 -1.83 -10.14 -23.45
C GLY A 762 -0.59 -9.27 -23.73
N ARG A 763 0.63 -9.82 -23.65
CA ARG A 763 1.85 -9.09 -24.05
C ARG A 763 1.92 -8.83 -25.55
N LEU A 764 1.25 -9.67 -26.34
CA LEU A 764 1.26 -9.57 -27.79
C LEU A 764 0.43 -8.39 -28.31
N ILE A 765 -0.66 -8.03 -27.62
CA ILE A 765 -1.67 -7.09 -28.13
C ILE A 765 -1.72 -5.85 -27.23
N ARG A 766 -1.28 -4.72 -27.77
CA ARG A 766 -1.13 -3.44 -27.07
C ARG A 766 -1.74 -2.30 -27.84
N THR A 767 -1.59 -2.29 -29.16
CA THR A 767 -2.20 -1.32 -30.07
C THR A 767 -3.29 -1.99 -30.92
N GLU A 768 -4.11 -1.17 -31.59
CA GLU A 768 -5.15 -1.65 -32.51
C GLU A 768 -4.55 -2.24 -33.80
N THR A 769 -3.29 -1.93 -34.11
CA THR A 769 -2.58 -2.35 -35.33
C THR A 769 -1.68 -3.56 -35.14
N ASP A 770 -1.34 -3.93 -33.90
CA ASP A 770 -0.45 -5.06 -33.62
C ASP A 770 -0.97 -6.35 -34.28
N ARG A 771 -0.09 -7.13 -34.90
CA ARG A 771 -0.45 -8.42 -35.50
C ARG A 771 0.45 -9.53 -35.00
N GLY A 772 -0.11 -10.67 -34.59
CA GLY A 772 0.73 -11.76 -34.09
C GLY A 772 0.05 -13.08 -33.79
N VAL A 773 0.86 -14.02 -33.29
CA VAL A 773 0.46 -15.41 -33.02
C VAL A 773 0.55 -15.72 -31.52
N ILE A 774 -0.53 -16.27 -30.96
CA ILE A 774 -0.54 -16.82 -29.60
C ILE A 774 -0.68 -18.33 -29.69
N ALA A 775 0.31 -19.08 -29.20
CA ALA A 775 0.32 -20.53 -29.21
C ALA A 775 0.22 -21.12 -27.81
N LEU A 776 -0.84 -21.87 -27.54
CA LEU A 776 -1.06 -22.57 -26.28
C LEU A 776 -0.65 -24.04 -26.42
N LEU A 777 0.54 -24.39 -25.92
CA LEU A 777 1.13 -25.71 -26.03
C LEU A 777 0.82 -26.58 -24.81
N ASP A 778 -0.45 -27.00 -24.68
CA ASP A 778 -0.88 -28.02 -23.71
C ASP A 778 -2.27 -28.57 -24.05
N ASP A 779 -2.42 -29.89 -24.09
CA ASP A 779 -3.68 -30.57 -24.37
C ASP A 779 -4.81 -30.16 -23.40
N ARG A 780 -4.48 -29.80 -22.15
CA ARG A 780 -5.47 -29.41 -21.13
C ARG A 780 -6.22 -28.13 -21.46
N PHE A 781 -5.73 -27.27 -22.36
CA PHE A 781 -6.48 -26.10 -22.81
C PHE A 781 -7.79 -26.48 -23.52
N SER A 782 -7.91 -27.71 -24.04
CA SER A 782 -9.14 -28.23 -24.64
C SER A 782 -10.22 -28.56 -23.61
N TYR A 783 -9.85 -28.69 -22.33
CA TYR A 783 -10.75 -29.17 -21.30
C TYR A 783 -11.84 -28.12 -21.01
N PRO A 784 -13.13 -28.52 -20.85
CA PRO A 784 -14.21 -27.59 -20.58
C PRO A 784 -13.97 -26.69 -19.36
N SER A 785 -13.27 -27.22 -18.35
CA SER A 785 -12.90 -26.47 -17.15
C SER A 785 -11.95 -25.31 -17.40
N ASN A 786 -11.09 -25.42 -18.42
CA ASN A 786 -10.17 -24.35 -18.84
C ASN A 786 -10.85 -23.42 -19.85
N ARG A 787 -11.59 -23.96 -20.83
CA ARG A 787 -12.29 -23.15 -21.84
C ARG A 787 -13.31 -22.18 -21.24
N ARG A 788 -13.99 -22.53 -20.14
CA ARG A 788 -14.91 -21.62 -19.45
C ARG A 788 -14.21 -20.39 -18.82
N MET A 789 -12.89 -20.42 -18.67
CA MET A 789 -12.10 -19.33 -18.11
C MET A 789 -11.47 -18.46 -19.20
N PHE A 790 -11.61 -18.83 -20.48
CA PHE A 790 -11.10 -18.03 -21.59
C PHE A 790 -11.89 -16.73 -21.75
N PRO A 791 -11.22 -15.63 -22.12
CA PRO A 791 -11.90 -14.41 -22.47
C PRO A 791 -12.72 -14.62 -23.76
N ARG A 792 -13.72 -13.76 -23.98
CA ARG A 792 -14.65 -13.89 -25.13
C ARG A 792 -13.91 -13.82 -26.46
N GLU A 793 -12.79 -13.10 -26.49
CA GLU A 793 -11.92 -12.93 -27.64
C GLU A 793 -11.21 -14.23 -28.02
N TRP A 794 -11.15 -15.27 -27.19
CA TRP A 794 -10.48 -16.54 -27.50
C TRP A 794 -11.43 -17.61 -28.05
N SER A 795 -12.65 -17.21 -28.41
CA SER A 795 -13.68 -18.11 -28.95
C SER A 795 -13.34 -18.72 -30.32
N ASP A 796 -12.41 -18.10 -31.06
CA ASP A 796 -11.92 -18.45 -32.39
C ASP A 796 -10.64 -19.31 -32.39
N ILE A 797 -10.25 -19.85 -31.23
CA ILE A 797 -9.05 -20.69 -31.08
C ILE A 797 -9.04 -21.87 -32.05
N LYS A 798 -7.93 -22.04 -32.80
CA LYS A 798 -7.74 -23.13 -33.74
C LYS A 798 -6.92 -24.25 -33.11
N CYS A 799 -7.44 -25.48 -33.12
CA CYS A 799 -6.68 -26.65 -32.71
C CYS A 799 -5.70 -27.06 -33.83
N VAL A 800 -4.45 -27.34 -33.46
CA VAL A 800 -3.39 -27.79 -34.36
C VAL A 800 -2.65 -28.98 -33.75
N ASP A 801 -2.00 -29.74 -34.62
CA ASP A 801 -1.00 -30.75 -34.28
C ASP A 801 0.37 -30.33 -34.84
N ILE A 802 1.41 -31.12 -34.55
CA ILE A 802 2.78 -30.79 -34.98
C ILE A 802 2.89 -30.65 -36.50
N ASP A 803 2.10 -31.41 -37.26
CA ASP A 803 2.17 -31.44 -38.72
C ASP A 803 1.46 -30.25 -39.37
N SER A 804 0.36 -29.77 -38.78
CA SER A 804 -0.45 -28.66 -39.31
C SER A 804 -0.01 -27.27 -38.82
N VAL A 805 0.70 -27.16 -37.69
CA VAL A 805 0.98 -25.86 -37.05
C VAL A 805 1.68 -24.86 -37.98
N ARG A 806 2.68 -25.31 -38.75
CA ARG A 806 3.46 -24.43 -39.63
C ARG A 806 2.59 -23.84 -40.74
N ASP A 807 1.74 -24.65 -41.35
CA ASP A 807 0.89 -24.23 -42.46
C ASP A 807 -0.17 -23.23 -42.00
N VAL A 808 -0.75 -23.45 -40.82
CA VAL A 808 -1.73 -22.53 -40.21
C VAL A 808 -1.09 -21.18 -39.88
N VAL A 809 0.10 -21.18 -39.28
CA VAL A 809 0.83 -19.94 -38.96
C VAL A 809 1.27 -19.22 -40.24
N ALA A 810 1.81 -19.94 -41.22
CA ALA A 810 2.23 -19.35 -42.49
C ALA A 810 1.06 -18.78 -43.29
N ALA A 811 -0.12 -19.41 -43.25
CA ALA A 811 -1.34 -18.89 -43.88
C ALA A 811 -1.77 -17.57 -43.24
N PHE A 812 -1.79 -17.51 -41.90
CA PHE A 812 -2.11 -16.27 -41.20
C PHE A 812 -1.19 -15.11 -41.60
N TRP A 813 0.11 -15.34 -41.78
CA TRP A 813 1.03 -14.29 -42.22
C TRP A 813 0.97 -13.95 -43.71
N LYS A 814 0.31 -14.77 -44.53
CA LYS A 814 0.11 -14.54 -45.97
C LYS A 814 -1.15 -13.72 -46.28
N ASP A 815 -2.14 -13.73 -45.40
CA ASP A 815 -3.38 -12.96 -45.52
C ASP A 815 -3.13 -11.46 -45.22
N VAL A 816 -2.24 -10.83 -45.99
CA VAL A 816 -1.90 -9.39 -45.94
C VAL A 816 -2.47 -8.70 -47.17
#